data_AF-A0A6J1HNI2-F1
#
_entry.id   AF-A0A6J1HNI2-F1
#
_cell.length_a   1.000
_cell.length_b   1.000
_cell.length_c   1.000
_cell.angle_alpha   90.00
_cell.angle_beta   90.00
_cell.angle_gamma   90.00
#
_symmetry.space_group_name_H-M   'P 1'
#
loop_
_entity.id
_entity.type
_entity.pdbx_description
1 polymer ?
#
loop_
_entity_poly.entity_id
_entity_poly.type
_entity_poly.pdbx_seq_one_letter_code
_entity_poly.pdbx_strand_id
1 'polypeptide(L)'
;MACVYIPVQNSEEEVRVALDQLPRDASDILDILKAEQAPLDLWLIIAREYFKQGKLEQFRQILEEGSSPEIDEYYADVRYERIAILNALGAYYSHLGKIETKQREKEEHFILATQYYNKASRIDMHEPSTWVGKGQLLLTKGEVEQAFAAFKIVLDGDRDNVPALLGQACVEFNRGHFSESLELYKRALQVYPDCPAAVRLGIGLCRYQLKQYGKAKQAFERVLQLDPENVEALVALAIIDLNTNDAGRIRNGMEKMQRAFEVYPFCAMALNYLANHFFFTGQHFLVEQLTETALAITNHGPTKSHSFYNLARSYHSKGDYEKAGLYYMASAKEANKPREFVFPYYGLGQVQLKMGDLRSALSNFEKVLDVCPDNCDTLKVLGHIYVQLGQADKAQETLRKATKIDPRDAQAFLDLGELLISTDEGAALDAFKTASNLLRKGGQEVHIEVLNNLGVLHFEREEFELAQRIFKEALGDGIWLDFIDGKERCPAIDASASVLQYKDMELFYRLEREGRSIVLPWKKVTTLFNLARLLEQLHNIEVASVLYRLILFKYPDYVDAYLRLASIAKARNYVQLSIELVNDALKVNEKCSNALSMLGELELKNDDWVRAKETFRAAGEATDGKDSYATLSLGNWNYFAALRNEKRNPKLEATHLEKSKELYTRVLVQHPANLYAANGAGVILAEKGQFDVSKDIFTQVQEAASGNIFVQMPDVWINLAHVYFAQGNFSLAVKMYQNCLRKFYYNTDYQILLYLARTFYEAELWQDCKKTLLRAIHLAPSNYTLRFDAGVAMQKFSASTLQKTKRTADEVRSTVVELENAVRVFSQLSAASNLHFHGFDEKKIDTHVCYCKHLLEAAGVHLKAAEHEEQQIRQRQELARQVAFAEDARRKADEQRKFQLERRKLEDEEKRMMQQEQHFKRVKEQWKSTAPAKRRERSEIDDDEAGNSEKRRRKGGKRRKKDRKGKSHYETEEADNDMMDDQELDNEDNNINYRESHSQMNDQDDDVEGNDQDALAEAGLEDSDAEDEAGVPSSNAGRRRATWSESEDDEPMHTQGKSRLERENSAGLEGSDGEIR
;
A
#
# COMPACT_ATOMS: atom_id res chain seq x y z
N MET A 1 -27.59 -77.19 -36.02
CA MET A 1 -28.36 -78.34 -36.52
C MET A 1 -29.83 -78.05 -36.31
N ALA A 2 -30.74 -78.56 -37.14
CA ALA A 2 -32.18 -78.34 -36.99
C ALA A 2 -32.86 -79.42 -36.11
N CYS A 3 -32.27 -80.61 -36.03
CA CYS A 3 -32.73 -81.69 -35.17
C CYS A 3 -31.52 -82.37 -34.51
N VAL A 4 -31.78 -83.10 -33.44
CA VAL A 4 -30.89 -84.06 -32.77
C VAL A 4 -31.59 -85.42 -32.76
N TYR A 5 -30.81 -86.49 -32.73
CA TYR A 5 -31.29 -87.86 -32.68
C TYR A 5 -30.78 -88.48 -31.37
N ILE A 6 -31.68 -89.03 -30.56
CA ILE A 6 -31.37 -89.73 -29.33
C ILE A 6 -31.48 -91.23 -29.62
N PRO A 7 -30.43 -92.05 -29.42
CA PRO A 7 -30.52 -93.49 -29.64
C PRO A 7 -31.44 -94.15 -28.62
N VAL A 8 -32.30 -95.06 -29.06
CA VAL A 8 -33.22 -95.84 -28.19
C VAL A 8 -32.48 -97.01 -27.56
N GLN A 9 -32.69 -97.26 -26.26
CA GLN A 9 -31.90 -98.25 -25.54
C GLN A 9 -32.20 -99.69 -26.02
N ASN A 10 -31.16 -100.38 -26.48
CA ASN A 10 -31.22 -101.73 -27.07
C ASN A 10 -31.99 -101.82 -28.42
N SER A 11 -32.11 -100.71 -29.16
CA SER A 11 -32.71 -100.68 -30.50
C SER A 11 -31.76 -100.06 -31.54
N GLU A 12 -32.08 -100.21 -32.83
CA GLU A 12 -31.48 -99.42 -33.93
C GLU A 12 -32.32 -98.15 -34.24
N GLU A 13 -33.38 -97.91 -33.48
CA GLU A 13 -34.26 -96.74 -33.64
C GLU A 13 -33.71 -95.49 -32.93
N GLU A 14 -34.04 -94.30 -33.45
CA GLU A 14 -33.60 -93.01 -32.92
C GLU A 14 -34.81 -92.06 -32.70
N VAL A 15 -34.92 -91.48 -31.50
CA VAL A 15 -35.91 -90.43 -31.21
C VAL A 15 -35.41 -89.10 -31.75
N ARG A 16 -36.06 -88.60 -32.80
CA ARG A 16 -35.75 -87.31 -33.42
C ARG A 16 -36.35 -86.13 -32.65
N VAL A 17 -35.51 -85.35 -31.97
CA VAL A 17 -35.87 -84.09 -31.32
C VAL A 17 -35.67 -82.91 -32.27
N ALA A 18 -36.72 -82.12 -32.51
CA ALA A 18 -36.66 -80.89 -33.28
C ALA A 18 -36.13 -79.74 -32.41
N LEU A 19 -34.97 -79.18 -32.76
CA LEU A 19 -34.30 -78.14 -31.97
C LEU A 19 -34.95 -76.76 -32.15
N ASP A 20 -35.58 -76.50 -33.30
CA ASP A 20 -36.27 -75.25 -33.60
C ASP A 20 -37.58 -75.07 -32.82
N GLN A 21 -38.20 -76.16 -32.35
CA GLN A 21 -39.53 -76.18 -31.73
C GLN A 21 -39.54 -76.93 -30.38
N LEU A 22 -38.53 -76.67 -29.54
CA LEU A 22 -38.42 -77.27 -28.22
C LEU A 22 -39.67 -76.96 -27.35
N PRO A 23 -40.22 -77.94 -26.59
CA PRO A 23 -41.38 -77.75 -25.73
C PRO A 23 -41.22 -76.63 -24.67
N ARG A 24 -42.35 -76.22 -24.07
CA ARG A 24 -42.36 -75.22 -22.98
C ARG A 24 -42.05 -75.81 -21.61
N ASP A 25 -42.37 -77.08 -21.41
CA ASP A 25 -41.92 -77.87 -20.27
C ASP A 25 -40.64 -78.61 -20.69
N ALA A 26 -39.71 -78.87 -19.77
CA ALA A 26 -38.55 -79.73 -20.04
C ALA A 26 -38.83 -81.20 -19.69
N SER A 27 -39.90 -81.50 -18.95
CA SER A 27 -40.19 -82.81 -18.37
C SER A 27 -40.27 -83.93 -19.42
N ASP A 28 -41.03 -83.74 -20.50
CA ASP A 28 -41.12 -84.72 -21.61
C ASP A 28 -39.74 -85.09 -22.19
N ILE A 29 -38.84 -84.10 -22.31
CA ILE A 29 -37.49 -84.29 -22.84
C ILE A 29 -36.57 -84.92 -21.79
N LEU A 30 -36.70 -84.54 -20.52
CA LEU A 30 -35.96 -85.14 -19.41
C LEU A 30 -36.31 -86.62 -19.23
N ASP A 31 -37.59 -86.97 -19.34
CA ASP A 31 -38.04 -88.35 -19.23
C ASP A 31 -37.52 -89.19 -20.41
N ILE A 32 -37.50 -88.66 -21.65
CA ILE A 32 -36.86 -89.34 -22.79
C ILE A 32 -35.34 -89.50 -22.57
N LEU A 33 -34.64 -88.43 -22.17
CA LEU A 33 -33.18 -88.46 -21.95
C LEU A 33 -32.78 -89.42 -20.82
N LYS A 34 -33.62 -89.58 -19.79
CA LYS A 34 -33.45 -90.55 -18.70
C LYS A 34 -33.78 -91.98 -19.14
N ALA A 35 -34.94 -92.19 -19.77
CA ALA A 35 -35.43 -93.52 -20.13
C ALA A 35 -34.52 -94.22 -21.15
N GLU A 36 -34.04 -93.49 -22.16
CA GLU A 36 -33.16 -94.02 -23.21
C GLU A 36 -31.67 -94.00 -22.83
N GLN A 37 -31.33 -93.55 -21.61
CA GLN A 37 -29.95 -93.42 -21.11
C GLN A 37 -29.06 -92.62 -22.08
N ALA A 38 -29.57 -91.45 -22.49
CA ALA A 38 -29.01 -90.64 -23.55
C ALA A 38 -27.65 -90.00 -23.19
N PRO A 39 -26.62 -90.08 -24.07
CA PRO A 39 -25.30 -89.48 -23.85
C PRO A 39 -25.33 -87.99 -23.44
N LEU A 40 -24.48 -87.62 -22.47
CA LEU A 40 -24.49 -86.30 -21.82
C LEU A 40 -24.15 -85.12 -22.74
N ASP A 41 -23.52 -85.36 -23.90
CA ASP A 41 -23.35 -84.33 -24.93
C ASP A 41 -24.69 -83.93 -25.57
N LEU A 42 -25.65 -84.86 -25.71
CA LEU A 42 -27.00 -84.56 -26.17
C LEU A 42 -27.76 -83.68 -25.16
N TRP A 43 -27.61 -83.95 -23.86
CA TRP A 43 -28.13 -83.08 -22.79
C TRP A 43 -27.59 -81.66 -22.92
N LEU A 44 -26.27 -81.51 -23.11
CA LEU A 44 -25.61 -80.22 -23.31
C LEU A 44 -26.06 -79.51 -24.59
N ILE A 45 -26.26 -80.22 -25.70
CA ILE A 45 -26.75 -79.65 -26.97
C ILE A 45 -28.18 -79.13 -26.81
N ILE A 46 -29.07 -79.91 -26.20
CA ILE A 46 -30.47 -79.52 -25.99
C ILE A 46 -30.56 -78.35 -25.00
N ALA A 47 -29.86 -78.41 -23.88
CA ALA A 47 -29.78 -77.32 -22.91
C ALA A 47 -29.27 -76.03 -23.57
N ARG A 48 -28.17 -76.09 -24.35
CA ARG A 48 -27.63 -74.94 -25.08
C ARG A 48 -28.63 -74.32 -26.06
N GLU A 49 -29.54 -75.11 -26.63
CA GLU A 49 -30.58 -74.59 -27.52
C GLU A 49 -31.75 -73.95 -26.74
N TYR A 50 -32.18 -74.53 -25.61
CA TYR A 50 -33.09 -73.87 -24.66
C TYR A 50 -32.54 -72.49 -24.23
N PHE A 51 -31.24 -72.40 -23.93
CA PHE A 51 -30.57 -71.13 -23.60
C PHE A 51 -30.63 -70.10 -24.74
N LYS A 52 -30.35 -70.50 -25.99
CA LYS A 52 -30.49 -69.59 -27.16
C LYS A 52 -31.91 -69.07 -27.35
N GLN A 53 -32.92 -69.88 -27.02
CA GLN A 53 -34.33 -69.51 -27.11
C GLN A 53 -34.82 -68.66 -25.93
N GLY A 54 -33.92 -68.24 -25.02
CA GLY A 54 -34.26 -67.46 -23.82
C GLY A 54 -35.02 -68.25 -22.74
N LYS A 55 -35.13 -69.59 -22.90
CA LYS A 55 -35.85 -70.48 -21.99
C LYS A 55 -34.92 -70.92 -20.85
N LEU A 56 -34.54 -69.94 -20.01
CA LEU A 56 -33.49 -70.09 -19.01
C LEU A 56 -33.80 -71.12 -17.91
N GLU A 57 -35.06 -71.24 -17.50
CA GLU A 57 -35.43 -72.18 -16.43
C GLU A 57 -35.40 -73.63 -16.91
N GLN A 58 -35.75 -73.90 -18.17
CA GLN A 58 -35.63 -75.20 -18.81
C GLN A 58 -34.16 -75.58 -19.05
N PHE A 59 -33.34 -74.61 -19.47
CA PHE A 59 -31.88 -74.77 -19.54
C PHE A 59 -31.28 -75.15 -18.19
N ARG A 60 -31.68 -74.44 -17.12
CA ARG A 60 -31.28 -74.74 -15.74
C ARG A 60 -31.74 -76.14 -15.33
N GLN A 61 -33.03 -76.47 -15.50
CA GLN A 61 -33.62 -77.75 -15.10
C GLN A 61 -32.91 -78.94 -15.75
N ILE A 62 -32.61 -78.86 -17.06
CA ILE A 62 -31.91 -79.94 -17.78
C ILE A 62 -30.49 -80.15 -17.25
N LEU A 63 -29.76 -79.07 -16.94
CA LEU A 63 -28.41 -79.17 -16.39
C LEU A 63 -28.37 -79.58 -14.92
N GLU A 64 -29.30 -79.08 -14.09
CA GLU A 64 -29.39 -79.48 -12.67
C GLU A 64 -29.67 -80.98 -12.57
N GLU A 65 -30.65 -81.47 -13.34
CA GLU A 65 -30.98 -82.91 -13.39
C GLU A 65 -29.83 -83.74 -13.99
N GLY A 66 -29.17 -83.23 -15.05
CA GLY A 66 -27.94 -83.79 -15.62
C GLY A 66 -26.72 -83.77 -14.66
N SER A 67 -26.87 -83.20 -13.46
CA SER A 67 -25.89 -83.21 -12.36
C SER A 67 -26.45 -83.79 -11.04
N SER A 68 -27.58 -84.50 -11.13
CA SER A 68 -28.20 -85.22 -10.01
C SER A 68 -27.37 -86.45 -9.62
N PRO A 69 -27.40 -86.90 -8.35
CA PRO A 69 -26.59 -88.04 -7.89
C PRO A 69 -26.82 -89.33 -8.68
N GLU A 70 -28.06 -89.60 -9.08
CA GLU A 70 -28.45 -90.79 -9.83
C GLU A 70 -27.77 -90.84 -11.22
N ILE A 71 -27.67 -89.69 -11.87
CA ILE A 71 -27.02 -89.51 -13.18
C ILE A 71 -25.49 -89.41 -13.03
N ASP A 72 -24.99 -88.80 -11.95
CA ASP A 72 -23.57 -88.73 -11.59
C ASP A 72 -22.95 -90.12 -11.29
N GLU A 73 -23.73 -91.04 -10.70
CA GLU A 73 -23.35 -92.44 -10.49
C GLU A 73 -23.40 -93.25 -11.78
N TYR A 74 -24.44 -93.09 -12.61
CA TYR A 74 -24.59 -93.83 -13.86
C TYR A 74 -23.50 -93.46 -14.89
N TYR A 75 -23.18 -92.17 -15.05
CA TYR A 75 -22.13 -91.70 -15.97
C TYR A 75 -20.76 -91.51 -15.28
N ALA A 76 -20.43 -92.36 -14.31
CA ALA A 76 -19.20 -92.23 -13.51
C ALA A 76 -17.92 -92.08 -14.34
N ASP A 77 -17.79 -92.84 -15.44
CA ASP A 77 -16.61 -92.83 -16.33
C ASP A 77 -16.53 -91.60 -17.26
N VAL A 78 -17.65 -90.89 -17.48
CA VAL A 78 -17.79 -89.81 -18.47
C VAL A 78 -17.37 -88.46 -17.89
N ARG A 79 -16.06 -88.20 -17.85
CA ARG A 79 -15.51 -87.04 -17.12
C ARG A 79 -15.74 -85.67 -17.78
N TYR A 80 -15.60 -85.56 -19.10
CA TYR A 80 -15.57 -84.24 -19.77
C TYR A 80 -16.96 -83.57 -19.79
N GLU A 81 -17.98 -84.32 -20.19
CA GLU A 81 -19.35 -83.86 -20.33
C GLU A 81 -19.95 -83.48 -18.96
N ARG A 82 -19.66 -84.26 -17.92
CA ARG A 82 -20.05 -83.93 -16.52
C ARG A 82 -19.40 -82.64 -16.03
N ILE A 83 -18.11 -82.42 -16.31
CA ILE A 83 -17.45 -81.15 -16.01
C ILE A 83 -18.07 -80.00 -16.82
N ALA A 84 -18.41 -80.21 -18.09
CA ALA A 84 -19.07 -79.20 -18.92
C ALA A 84 -20.48 -78.82 -18.41
N ILE A 85 -21.28 -79.78 -17.94
CA ILE A 85 -22.58 -79.52 -17.28
C ILE A 85 -22.39 -78.67 -16.02
N LEU A 86 -21.46 -79.08 -15.14
CA LEU A 86 -21.17 -78.36 -13.89
C LEU A 86 -20.60 -76.95 -14.14
N ASN A 87 -19.77 -76.77 -15.17
CA ASN A 87 -19.25 -75.46 -15.57
C ASN A 87 -20.33 -74.59 -16.22
N ALA A 88 -21.28 -75.17 -16.95
CA ALA A 88 -22.44 -74.44 -17.48
C ALA A 88 -23.38 -73.94 -16.36
N LEU A 89 -23.65 -74.76 -15.34
CA LEU A 89 -24.36 -74.33 -14.12
C LEU A 89 -23.58 -73.25 -13.36
N GLY A 90 -22.27 -73.44 -13.18
CA GLY A 90 -21.39 -72.43 -12.58
C GLY A 90 -21.47 -71.09 -13.31
N ALA A 91 -21.44 -71.10 -14.65
CA ALA A 91 -21.55 -69.91 -15.48
C ALA A 91 -22.95 -69.28 -15.42
N TYR A 92 -24.02 -70.08 -15.40
CA TYR A 92 -25.39 -69.62 -15.24
C TYR A 92 -25.60 -68.87 -13.92
N TYR A 93 -25.22 -69.48 -12.80
CA TYR A 93 -25.33 -68.84 -11.48
C TYR A 93 -24.38 -67.63 -11.33
N SER A 94 -23.22 -67.64 -12.01
CA SER A 94 -22.35 -66.45 -12.11
C SER A 94 -23.03 -65.30 -12.87
N HIS A 95 -23.82 -65.61 -13.91
CA HIS A 95 -24.59 -64.63 -14.68
C HIS A 95 -25.77 -64.07 -13.86
N LEU A 96 -26.53 -64.94 -13.17
CA LEU A 96 -27.60 -64.51 -12.26
C LEU A 96 -27.07 -63.56 -11.16
N GLY A 97 -25.96 -63.92 -10.50
CA GLY A 97 -25.31 -63.03 -9.52
C GLY A 97 -24.70 -61.74 -10.10
N LYS A 98 -24.52 -61.65 -11.44
CA LYS A 98 -24.13 -60.39 -12.10
C LYS A 98 -25.34 -59.48 -12.34
N ILE A 99 -26.50 -60.03 -12.72
CA ILE A 99 -27.69 -59.24 -13.05
C ILE A 99 -28.57 -58.92 -11.83
N GLU A 100 -28.49 -59.72 -10.76
CA GLU A 100 -29.31 -59.48 -9.57
C GLU A 100 -28.90 -58.21 -8.82
N THR A 101 -29.92 -57.45 -8.43
CA THR A 101 -29.83 -56.13 -7.78
C THR A 101 -29.81 -56.23 -6.26
N LYS A 102 -30.48 -57.24 -5.70
CA LYS A 102 -30.58 -57.49 -4.26
C LYS A 102 -29.33 -58.22 -3.78
N GLN A 103 -28.52 -57.54 -2.97
CA GLN A 103 -27.23 -58.05 -2.48
C GLN A 103 -27.29 -59.48 -1.91
N ARG A 104 -28.35 -59.81 -1.17
CA ARG A 104 -28.55 -61.14 -0.59
C ARG A 104 -28.73 -62.25 -1.63
N GLU A 105 -29.67 -62.07 -2.56
CA GLU A 105 -29.98 -63.09 -3.59
C GLU A 105 -28.80 -63.25 -4.55
N LYS A 106 -28.09 -62.14 -4.83
CA LYS A 106 -26.80 -62.11 -5.52
C LYS A 106 -25.71 -62.95 -4.81
N GLU A 107 -25.56 -62.80 -3.50
CA GLU A 107 -24.61 -63.61 -2.71
C GLU A 107 -25.00 -65.10 -2.72
N GLU A 108 -26.29 -65.42 -2.58
CA GLU A 108 -26.82 -66.79 -2.67
C GLU A 108 -26.50 -67.42 -4.04
N HIS A 109 -26.69 -66.70 -5.16
CA HIS A 109 -26.27 -67.15 -6.50
C HIS A 109 -24.75 -67.32 -6.64
N PHE A 110 -23.93 -66.41 -6.12
CA PHE A 110 -22.47 -66.54 -6.14
C PHE A 110 -21.96 -67.71 -5.29
N ILE A 111 -22.65 -68.07 -4.20
CA ILE A 111 -22.37 -69.28 -3.42
C ILE A 111 -22.66 -70.53 -4.27
N LEU A 112 -23.82 -70.62 -4.91
CA LEU A 112 -24.17 -71.74 -5.80
C LEU A 112 -23.16 -71.90 -6.95
N ALA A 113 -22.81 -70.82 -7.64
CA ALA A 113 -21.79 -70.84 -8.69
C ALA A 113 -20.44 -71.40 -8.16
N THR A 114 -20.02 -70.96 -6.97
CA THR A 114 -18.80 -71.45 -6.30
C THR A 114 -18.88 -72.94 -5.99
N GLN A 115 -20.06 -73.47 -5.61
CA GLN A 115 -20.27 -74.89 -5.35
C GLN A 115 -20.15 -75.73 -6.63
N TYR A 116 -20.80 -75.34 -7.72
CA TYR A 116 -20.75 -76.11 -8.99
C TYR A 116 -19.33 -76.17 -9.58
N TYR A 117 -18.59 -75.05 -9.61
CA TYR A 117 -17.18 -75.07 -10.03
C TYR A 117 -16.28 -75.88 -9.09
N ASN A 118 -16.64 -76.02 -7.81
CA ASN A 118 -15.91 -76.89 -6.86
C ASN A 118 -16.34 -78.36 -6.93
N LYS A 119 -17.54 -78.69 -7.45
CA LYS A 119 -17.87 -80.05 -7.90
C LYS A 119 -17.01 -80.41 -9.12
N ALA A 120 -16.96 -79.54 -10.13
CA ALA A 120 -16.17 -79.75 -11.35
C ALA A 120 -14.69 -80.03 -11.05
N SER A 121 -14.03 -79.19 -10.22
CA SER A 121 -12.63 -79.40 -9.81
C SER A 121 -12.35 -80.66 -8.96
N ARG A 122 -13.37 -81.40 -8.53
CA ARG A 122 -13.18 -82.72 -7.89
C ARG A 122 -13.16 -83.88 -8.90
N ILE A 123 -13.71 -83.68 -10.09
CA ILE A 123 -13.67 -84.66 -11.19
C ILE A 123 -12.33 -84.54 -11.92
N ASP A 124 -11.90 -83.31 -12.25
CA ASP A 124 -10.54 -83.03 -12.70
C ASP A 124 -10.08 -81.64 -12.21
N MET A 125 -8.90 -81.58 -11.60
CA MET A 125 -8.30 -80.35 -11.09
C MET A 125 -7.58 -79.55 -12.18
N HIS A 126 -7.20 -80.17 -13.29
CA HIS A 126 -6.41 -79.58 -14.37
C HIS A 126 -7.24 -79.10 -15.58
N GLU A 127 -8.54 -79.42 -15.62
CA GLU A 127 -9.44 -79.04 -16.73
C GLU A 127 -9.54 -77.51 -16.90
N PRO A 128 -9.04 -76.93 -18.02
CA PRO A 128 -8.92 -75.48 -18.21
C PRO A 128 -10.25 -74.72 -18.17
N SER A 129 -11.35 -75.28 -18.69
CA SER A 129 -12.65 -74.61 -18.72
C SER A 129 -13.18 -74.30 -17.31
N THR A 130 -12.87 -75.14 -16.33
CA THR A 130 -13.21 -74.95 -14.92
C THR A 130 -12.47 -73.76 -14.31
N TRP A 131 -11.19 -73.59 -14.67
CA TRP A 131 -10.38 -72.45 -14.21
C TRP A 131 -10.77 -71.13 -14.88
N VAL A 132 -11.13 -71.14 -16.16
CA VAL A 132 -11.74 -69.99 -16.85
C VAL A 132 -13.06 -69.58 -16.16
N GLY A 133 -13.94 -70.54 -15.87
CA GLY A 133 -15.20 -70.29 -15.18
C GLY A 133 -15.01 -69.71 -13.77
N LYS A 134 -14.06 -70.27 -12.99
CA LYS A 134 -13.66 -69.73 -11.68
C LYS A 134 -13.09 -68.32 -11.77
N GLY A 135 -12.19 -68.06 -12.72
CA GLY A 135 -11.61 -66.73 -12.96
C GLY A 135 -12.69 -65.69 -13.29
N GLN A 136 -13.67 -66.08 -14.12
CA GLN A 136 -14.79 -65.21 -14.48
C GLN A 136 -15.72 -64.93 -13.28
N LEU A 137 -16.01 -65.92 -12.43
CA LEU A 137 -16.77 -65.73 -11.20
C LEU A 137 -16.05 -64.79 -10.23
N LEU A 138 -14.74 -65.00 -10.01
CA LEU A 138 -13.91 -64.14 -9.17
C LEU A 138 -13.88 -62.69 -9.70
N LEU A 139 -13.80 -62.52 -11.03
CA LEU A 139 -13.93 -61.20 -11.67
C LEU A 139 -15.29 -60.56 -11.38
N THR A 140 -16.40 -61.31 -11.45
CA THR A 140 -17.76 -60.78 -11.13
C THR A 140 -17.98 -60.50 -9.63
N LYS A 141 -17.22 -61.13 -8.75
CA LYS A 141 -17.17 -60.80 -7.30
C LYS A 141 -16.28 -59.58 -6.99
N GLY A 142 -15.40 -59.19 -7.92
CA GLY A 142 -14.39 -58.14 -7.70
C GLY A 142 -13.06 -58.65 -7.13
N GLU A 143 -12.86 -59.98 -7.05
CA GLU A 143 -11.64 -60.62 -6.52
C GLU A 143 -10.53 -60.69 -7.58
N VAL A 144 -10.13 -59.52 -8.12
CA VAL A 144 -9.28 -59.35 -9.31
C VAL A 144 -7.96 -60.12 -9.22
N GLU A 145 -7.30 -60.14 -8.07
CA GLU A 145 -6.03 -60.85 -7.87
C GLU A 145 -6.17 -62.38 -7.93
N GLN A 146 -7.27 -62.93 -7.44
CA GLN A 146 -7.55 -64.37 -7.55
C GLN A 146 -8.01 -64.73 -8.96
N ALA A 147 -8.77 -63.84 -9.62
CA ALA A 147 -9.13 -63.99 -11.03
C ALA A 147 -7.87 -64.03 -11.93
N PHE A 148 -6.88 -63.17 -11.67
CA PHE A 148 -5.58 -63.21 -12.35
C PHE A 148 -4.91 -64.58 -12.22
N ALA A 149 -4.80 -65.10 -11.00
CA ALA A 149 -4.17 -66.39 -10.74
C ALA A 149 -4.91 -67.53 -11.48
N ALA A 150 -6.25 -67.52 -11.47
CA ALA A 150 -7.07 -68.52 -12.15
C ALA A 150 -6.88 -68.51 -13.68
N PHE A 151 -6.87 -67.33 -14.33
CA PHE A 151 -6.61 -67.24 -15.76
C PHE A 151 -5.15 -67.55 -16.12
N LYS A 152 -4.20 -67.15 -15.27
CA LYS A 152 -2.78 -67.43 -15.48
C LYS A 152 -2.48 -68.94 -15.43
N ILE A 153 -3.09 -69.69 -14.51
CA ILE A 153 -2.95 -71.17 -14.46
C ILE A 153 -3.33 -71.81 -15.81
N VAL A 154 -4.34 -71.27 -16.50
CA VAL A 154 -4.71 -71.72 -17.85
C VAL A 154 -3.67 -71.30 -18.88
N LEU A 155 -3.23 -70.03 -18.89
CA LEU A 155 -2.28 -69.52 -19.89
C LEU A 155 -0.84 -70.03 -19.74
N ASP A 156 -0.45 -70.50 -18.55
CA ASP A 156 0.83 -71.19 -18.34
C ASP A 156 0.82 -72.61 -18.95
N GLY A 157 -0.35 -73.22 -19.15
CA GLY A 157 -0.54 -74.53 -19.80
C GLY A 157 -0.92 -74.44 -21.29
N ASP A 158 -2.01 -73.74 -21.60
CA ASP A 158 -2.47 -73.42 -22.95
C ASP A 158 -2.31 -71.91 -23.21
N ARG A 159 -1.18 -71.55 -23.82
CA ARG A 159 -0.79 -70.15 -24.01
C ARG A 159 -1.73 -69.36 -24.91
N ASP A 160 -2.50 -70.01 -25.78
CA ASP A 160 -3.37 -69.36 -26.79
C ASP A 160 -4.86 -69.52 -26.48
N ASN A 161 -5.20 -69.96 -25.26
CA ASN A 161 -6.57 -70.11 -24.78
C ASN A 161 -7.36 -68.79 -24.84
N VAL A 162 -8.19 -68.61 -25.88
CA VAL A 162 -8.90 -67.33 -26.13
C VAL A 162 -9.78 -66.89 -24.93
N PRO A 163 -10.56 -67.76 -24.27
CA PRO A 163 -11.31 -67.37 -23.08
C PRO A 163 -10.43 -66.87 -21.92
N ALA A 164 -9.31 -67.52 -21.63
CA ALA A 164 -8.38 -67.07 -20.58
C ALA A 164 -7.63 -65.79 -20.97
N LEU A 165 -7.24 -65.63 -22.25
CA LEU A 165 -6.65 -64.38 -22.77
C LEU A 165 -7.61 -63.19 -22.58
N LEU A 166 -8.90 -63.37 -22.89
CA LEU A 166 -9.91 -62.34 -22.70
C LEU A 166 -10.19 -62.07 -21.20
N GLY A 167 -10.28 -63.11 -20.38
CA GLY A 167 -10.44 -62.99 -18.93
C GLY A 167 -9.29 -62.22 -18.27
N GLN A 168 -8.04 -62.55 -18.63
CA GLN A 168 -6.86 -61.84 -18.14
C GLN A 168 -6.76 -60.41 -18.72
N ALA A 169 -7.22 -60.16 -19.95
CA ALA A 169 -7.32 -58.81 -20.49
C ALA A 169 -8.30 -57.93 -19.67
N CYS A 170 -9.44 -58.47 -19.23
CA CYS A 170 -10.35 -57.80 -18.31
C CYS A 170 -9.71 -57.53 -16.94
N VAL A 171 -8.94 -58.48 -16.41
CA VAL A 171 -8.18 -58.31 -15.15
C VAL A 171 -7.17 -57.18 -15.25
N GLU A 172 -6.33 -57.15 -16.29
CA GLU A 172 -5.34 -56.07 -16.47
C GLU A 172 -5.98 -54.71 -16.77
N PHE A 173 -7.15 -54.68 -17.41
CA PHE A 173 -7.94 -53.45 -17.55
C PHE A 173 -8.38 -52.92 -16.18
N ASN A 174 -8.89 -53.79 -15.30
CA ASN A 174 -9.33 -53.42 -13.95
C ASN A 174 -8.17 -53.03 -13.02
N ARG A 175 -6.95 -53.55 -13.26
CA ARG A 175 -5.72 -53.11 -12.58
C ARG A 175 -5.17 -51.77 -13.11
N GLY A 176 -5.64 -51.29 -14.26
CA GLY A 176 -5.14 -50.09 -14.93
C GLY A 176 -3.97 -50.31 -15.89
N HIS A 177 -3.54 -51.56 -16.11
CA HIS A 177 -2.49 -51.93 -17.06
C HIS A 177 -3.03 -51.98 -18.51
N PHE A 178 -3.58 -50.85 -18.98
CA PHE A 178 -4.29 -50.75 -20.25
C PHE A 178 -3.45 -51.13 -21.49
N SER A 179 -2.12 -51.03 -21.41
CA SER A 179 -1.18 -51.50 -22.43
C SER A 179 -1.13 -53.02 -22.53
N GLU A 180 -1.03 -53.72 -21.40
CA GLU A 180 -0.93 -55.19 -21.36
C GLU A 180 -2.27 -55.84 -21.70
N SER A 181 -3.36 -55.26 -21.16
CA SER A 181 -4.74 -55.58 -21.55
C SER A 181 -4.94 -55.47 -23.08
N LEU A 182 -4.44 -54.39 -23.70
CA LEU A 182 -4.54 -54.19 -25.16
C LEU A 182 -3.77 -55.25 -25.97
N GLU A 183 -2.58 -55.68 -25.54
CA GLU A 183 -1.85 -56.77 -26.21
C GLU A 183 -2.54 -58.13 -26.03
N LEU A 184 -3.12 -58.42 -24.86
CA LEU A 184 -3.91 -59.63 -24.63
C LEU A 184 -5.16 -59.68 -25.53
N TYR A 185 -5.91 -58.57 -25.63
CA TYR A 185 -7.06 -58.49 -26.57
C TYR A 185 -6.65 -58.61 -28.04
N LYS A 186 -5.52 -58.01 -28.44
CA LYS A 186 -4.97 -58.19 -29.81
C LYS A 186 -4.62 -59.65 -30.08
N ARG A 187 -3.98 -60.33 -29.12
CA ARG A 187 -3.57 -61.73 -29.27
C ARG A 187 -4.77 -62.66 -29.35
N ALA A 188 -5.80 -62.46 -28.52
CA ALA A 188 -7.07 -63.16 -28.66
C ALA A 188 -7.69 -63.01 -30.07
N LEU A 189 -7.65 -61.79 -30.63
CA LEU A 189 -8.12 -61.50 -31.99
C LEU A 189 -7.21 -62.06 -33.11
N GLN A 190 -5.93 -62.32 -32.83
CA GLN A 190 -5.02 -63.01 -33.76
C GLN A 190 -5.28 -64.53 -33.79
N VAL A 191 -5.52 -65.15 -32.64
CA VAL A 191 -5.84 -66.57 -32.52
C VAL A 191 -7.23 -66.86 -33.09
N TYR A 192 -8.21 -65.97 -32.85
CA TYR A 192 -9.57 -66.10 -33.38
C TYR A 192 -10.05 -64.81 -34.07
N PRO A 193 -9.82 -64.65 -35.38
CA PRO A 193 -10.18 -63.43 -36.12
C PRO A 193 -11.67 -63.06 -36.09
N ASP A 194 -12.56 -64.06 -35.96
CA ASP A 194 -14.01 -63.90 -35.92
C ASP A 194 -14.55 -63.68 -34.49
N CYS A 195 -13.73 -63.09 -33.60
CA CYS A 195 -14.16 -62.69 -32.26
C CYS A 195 -15.47 -61.87 -32.28
N PRO A 196 -16.36 -62.04 -31.28
CA PRO A 196 -17.53 -61.18 -31.08
C PRO A 196 -17.17 -59.69 -30.97
N ALA A 197 -18.16 -58.83 -31.23
CA ALA A 197 -17.99 -57.37 -31.18
C ALA A 197 -17.42 -56.87 -29.84
N ALA A 198 -17.79 -57.50 -28.72
CA ALA A 198 -17.28 -57.21 -27.38
C ALA A 198 -15.73 -57.23 -27.25
N VAL A 199 -15.02 -58.04 -28.04
CA VAL A 199 -13.54 -58.04 -28.02
C VAL A 199 -12.98 -56.76 -28.63
N ARG A 200 -13.63 -56.23 -29.68
CA ARG A 200 -13.26 -54.96 -30.32
C ARG A 200 -13.67 -53.76 -29.47
N LEU A 201 -14.73 -53.89 -28.67
CA LEU A 201 -15.14 -52.95 -27.63
C LEU A 201 -14.05 -52.83 -26.54
N GLY A 202 -13.54 -53.96 -26.02
CA GLY A 202 -12.41 -53.99 -25.08
C GLY A 202 -11.15 -53.30 -25.63
N ILE A 203 -10.78 -53.57 -26.89
CA ILE A 203 -9.70 -52.87 -27.60
C ILE A 203 -9.94 -51.36 -27.67
N GLY A 204 -11.19 -50.93 -27.92
CA GLY A 204 -11.58 -49.52 -27.94
C GLY A 204 -11.44 -48.86 -26.57
N LEU A 205 -11.92 -49.50 -25.50
CA LEU A 205 -11.83 -49.02 -24.13
C LEU A 205 -10.36 -48.89 -23.67
N CYS A 206 -9.52 -49.88 -23.95
CA CYS A 206 -8.08 -49.79 -23.65
C CYS A 206 -7.42 -48.61 -24.38
N ARG A 207 -7.73 -48.42 -25.68
CA ARG A 207 -7.23 -47.29 -26.47
C ARG A 207 -7.75 -45.94 -25.97
N TYR A 208 -8.98 -45.88 -25.45
CA TYR A 208 -9.54 -44.67 -24.86
C TYR A 208 -8.80 -44.27 -23.58
N GLN A 209 -8.55 -45.22 -22.66
CA GLN A 209 -7.78 -44.97 -21.44
C GLN A 209 -6.31 -44.61 -21.73
N LEU A 210 -5.71 -45.22 -22.76
CA LEU A 210 -4.40 -44.84 -23.32
C LEU A 210 -4.42 -43.51 -24.10
N LYS A 211 -5.51 -42.73 -24.07
CA LYS A 211 -5.72 -41.44 -24.74
C LYS A 211 -5.56 -41.46 -26.28
N GLN A 212 -5.63 -42.65 -26.90
CA GLN A 212 -5.50 -42.83 -28.35
C GLN A 212 -6.85 -42.63 -29.06
N TYR A 213 -7.53 -41.50 -28.81
CA TYR A 213 -8.94 -41.28 -29.13
C TYR A 213 -9.33 -41.59 -30.58
N GLY A 214 -8.52 -41.22 -31.57
CA GLY A 214 -8.79 -41.56 -32.98
C GLY A 214 -8.76 -43.07 -33.27
N LYS A 215 -7.85 -43.82 -32.65
CA LYS A 215 -7.77 -45.28 -32.76
C LYS A 215 -8.82 -45.99 -31.90
N ALA A 216 -9.34 -45.35 -30.85
CA ALA A 216 -10.48 -45.82 -30.07
C ALA A 216 -11.78 -45.65 -30.86
N LYS A 217 -12.00 -44.47 -31.45
CA LYS A 217 -13.14 -44.16 -32.33
C LYS A 217 -13.30 -45.18 -33.46
N GLN A 218 -12.22 -45.47 -34.20
CA GLN A 218 -12.22 -46.53 -35.23
C GLN A 218 -12.60 -47.93 -34.69
N ALA A 219 -12.23 -48.25 -33.45
CA ALA A 219 -12.57 -49.54 -32.84
C ALA A 219 -14.07 -49.61 -32.48
N PHE A 220 -14.62 -48.55 -31.86
CA PHE A 220 -16.04 -48.46 -31.54
C PHE A 220 -16.92 -48.34 -32.79
N GLU A 221 -16.49 -47.62 -33.83
CA GLU A 221 -17.15 -47.59 -35.13
C GLU A 221 -17.19 -48.99 -35.76
N ARG A 222 -16.12 -49.79 -35.62
CA ARG A 222 -16.12 -51.19 -36.07
C ARG A 222 -16.96 -52.12 -35.17
N VAL A 223 -17.18 -51.78 -33.89
CA VAL A 223 -18.19 -52.45 -33.06
C VAL A 223 -19.58 -52.18 -33.62
N LEU A 224 -19.94 -50.93 -33.89
CA LEU A 224 -21.27 -50.57 -34.43
C LEU A 224 -21.55 -51.08 -35.86
N GLN A 225 -20.51 -51.47 -36.61
CA GLN A 225 -20.65 -52.18 -37.90
C GLN A 225 -20.93 -53.68 -37.76
N LEU A 226 -20.71 -54.26 -36.57
CA LEU A 226 -20.96 -55.67 -36.25
C LEU A 226 -22.20 -55.83 -35.36
N ASP A 227 -22.46 -54.85 -34.52
CA ASP A 227 -23.52 -54.78 -33.51
C ASP A 227 -24.04 -53.32 -33.45
N PRO A 228 -25.03 -52.94 -34.31
CA PRO A 228 -25.51 -51.56 -34.42
C PRO A 228 -26.23 -51.02 -33.17
N GLU A 229 -26.59 -51.91 -32.24
CA GLU A 229 -27.32 -51.63 -31.01
C GLU A 229 -26.37 -51.62 -29.78
N ASN A 230 -25.06 -51.69 -29.98
CA ASN A 230 -24.08 -51.73 -28.89
C ASN A 230 -24.05 -50.40 -28.09
N VAL A 231 -24.79 -50.39 -26.98
CA VAL A 231 -24.96 -49.24 -26.08
C VAL A 231 -23.60 -48.71 -25.59
N GLU A 232 -22.67 -49.59 -25.21
CA GLU A 232 -21.36 -49.19 -24.70
C GLU A 232 -20.51 -48.49 -25.78
N ALA A 233 -20.53 -48.97 -27.03
CA ALA A 233 -19.87 -48.30 -28.14
C ALA A 233 -20.54 -46.98 -28.54
N LEU A 234 -21.89 -46.90 -28.50
CA LEU A 234 -22.63 -45.65 -28.73
C LEU A 234 -22.24 -44.59 -27.69
N VAL A 235 -22.24 -44.94 -26.40
CA VAL A 235 -21.88 -44.02 -25.31
C VAL A 235 -20.39 -43.65 -25.34
N ALA A 236 -19.49 -44.59 -25.61
CA ALA A 236 -18.06 -44.29 -25.71
C ALA A 236 -17.75 -43.33 -26.87
N LEU A 237 -18.40 -43.50 -28.03
CA LEU A 237 -18.30 -42.56 -29.15
C LEU A 237 -18.95 -41.22 -28.83
N ALA A 238 -20.09 -41.22 -28.13
CA ALA A 238 -20.74 -39.99 -27.68
C ALA A 238 -19.83 -39.18 -26.76
N ILE A 239 -19.18 -39.81 -25.78
CA ILE A 239 -18.22 -39.16 -24.88
C ILE A 239 -16.99 -38.63 -25.66
N ILE A 240 -16.45 -39.38 -26.62
CA ILE A 240 -15.34 -38.90 -27.48
C ILE A 240 -15.75 -37.64 -28.26
N ASP A 241 -16.95 -37.61 -28.84
CA ASP A 241 -17.41 -36.46 -29.63
C ASP A 241 -17.84 -35.27 -28.75
N LEU A 242 -18.41 -35.50 -27.57
CA LEU A 242 -18.77 -34.48 -26.57
C LEU A 242 -17.54 -33.82 -25.92
N ASN A 243 -16.43 -34.55 -25.76
CA ASN A 243 -15.17 -34.01 -25.22
C ASN A 243 -14.41 -33.13 -26.23
N THR A 244 -15.06 -32.59 -27.25
CA THR A 244 -14.47 -31.69 -28.25
C THR A 244 -15.24 -30.38 -28.35
N ASN A 245 -14.53 -29.27 -28.53
CA ASN A 245 -15.11 -27.92 -28.59
C ASN A 245 -15.73 -27.58 -29.97
N ASP A 246 -16.26 -28.59 -30.67
CA ASP A 246 -16.81 -28.52 -32.02
C ASP A 246 -18.32 -28.74 -31.96
N ALA A 247 -19.11 -27.70 -32.25
CA ALA A 247 -20.57 -27.75 -32.15
C ALA A 247 -21.22 -28.82 -33.05
N GLY A 248 -20.58 -29.20 -34.17
CA GLY A 248 -21.04 -30.30 -35.02
C GLY A 248 -20.81 -31.66 -34.37
N ARG A 249 -19.69 -31.85 -33.68
CA ARG A 249 -19.40 -33.07 -32.91
C ARG A 249 -20.23 -33.16 -31.64
N ILE A 250 -20.41 -32.06 -30.91
CA ILE A 250 -21.27 -32.04 -29.72
C ILE A 250 -22.69 -32.51 -30.06
N ARG A 251 -23.25 -32.05 -31.19
CA ARG A 251 -24.57 -32.52 -31.68
C ARG A 251 -24.55 -34.03 -31.98
N ASN A 252 -23.59 -34.49 -32.77
CA ASN A 252 -23.41 -35.90 -33.14
C ASN A 252 -23.11 -36.80 -31.91
N GLY A 253 -22.56 -36.22 -30.83
CA GLY A 253 -22.40 -36.85 -29.53
C GLY A 253 -23.74 -37.00 -28.81
N MET A 254 -24.54 -35.94 -28.72
CA MET A 254 -25.89 -36.00 -28.15
C MET A 254 -26.81 -36.96 -28.92
N GLU A 255 -26.75 -36.96 -30.25
CA GLU A 255 -27.50 -37.90 -31.10
C GLU A 255 -27.17 -39.38 -30.78
N LYS A 256 -25.89 -39.71 -30.56
CA LYS A 256 -25.49 -41.06 -30.09
C LYS A 256 -25.94 -41.34 -28.66
N MET A 257 -25.90 -40.34 -27.78
CA MET A 257 -26.33 -40.49 -26.39
C MET A 257 -27.85 -40.71 -26.27
N GLN A 258 -28.64 -40.04 -27.11
CA GLN A 258 -30.07 -40.29 -27.27
C GLN A 258 -30.32 -41.70 -27.80
N ARG A 259 -29.65 -42.12 -28.89
CA ARG A 259 -29.76 -43.49 -29.42
C ARG A 259 -29.37 -44.57 -28.41
N ALA A 260 -28.37 -44.32 -27.56
CA ALA A 260 -28.00 -45.23 -26.48
C ALA A 260 -29.12 -45.38 -25.43
N PHE A 261 -29.82 -44.29 -25.11
CA PHE A 261 -31.00 -44.30 -24.23
C PHE A 261 -32.23 -44.94 -24.90
N GLU A 262 -32.44 -44.74 -26.20
CA GLU A 262 -33.52 -45.38 -26.98
C GLU A 262 -33.37 -46.91 -27.03
N VAL A 263 -32.14 -47.41 -27.16
CA VAL A 263 -31.83 -48.86 -27.13
C VAL A 263 -31.86 -49.41 -25.69
N TYR A 264 -31.31 -48.67 -24.72
CA TYR A 264 -31.30 -49.10 -23.31
C TYR A 264 -31.50 -47.92 -22.34
N PRO A 265 -32.75 -47.65 -21.91
CA PRO A 265 -33.09 -46.50 -21.06
C PRO A 265 -32.36 -46.48 -19.71
N PHE A 266 -31.86 -47.62 -19.24
CA PHE A 266 -31.22 -47.78 -17.94
C PHE A 266 -29.70 -47.53 -17.96
N CYS A 267 -29.14 -46.93 -19.03
CA CYS A 267 -27.72 -46.55 -19.06
C CYS A 267 -27.46 -45.30 -18.19
N ALA A 268 -27.05 -45.49 -16.94
CA ALA A 268 -26.78 -44.42 -15.98
C ALA A 268 -25.77 -43.34 -16.48
N MET A 269 -24.82 -43.70 -17.36
CA MET A 269 -23.94 -42.71 -17.98
C MET A 269 -24.70 -41.85 -19.00
N ALA A 270 -25.49 -42.46 -19.90
CA ALA A 270 -26.27 -41.72 -20.88
C ALA A 270 -27.28 -40.79 -20.20
N LEU A 271 -27.98 -41.28 -19.18
CA LEU A 271 -28.87 -40.49 -18.32
C LEU A 271 -28.17 -39.25 -17.74
N ASN A 272 -26.95 -39.38 -17.20
CA ASN A 272 -26.20 -38.24 -16.65
C ASN A 272 -25.78 -37.21 -17.70
N TYR A 273 -25.37 -37.63 -18.90
CA TYR A 273 -25.01 -36.69 -19.97
C TYR A 273 -26.24 -35.99 -20.56
N LEU A 274 -27.36 -36.71 -20.73
CA LEU A 274 -28.64 -36.14 -21.14
C LEU A 274 -29.17 -35.16 -20.08
N ALA A 275 -29.09 -35.48 -18.79
CA ALA A 275 -29.44 -34.57 -17.71
C ALA A 275 -28.59 -33.28 -17.72
N ASN A 276 -27.27 -33.38 -17.98
CA ASN A 276 -26.41 -32.21 -18.14
C ASN A 276 -26.82 -31.36 -19.37
N HIS A 277 -27.22 -31.98 -20.49
CA HIS A 277 -27.77 -31.27 -21.63
C HIS A 277 -29.08 -30.54 -21.28
N PHE A 278 -30.04 -31.23 -20.69
CA PHE A 278 -31.34 -30.66 -20.32
C PHE A 278 -31.22 -29.51 -19.31
N PHE A 279 -30.24 -29.55 -18.40
CA PHE A 279 -29.91 -28.43 -17.51
C PHE A 279 -29.60 -27.14 -18.30
N PHE A 280 -28.74 -27.21 -19.32
CA PHE A 280 -28.43 -26.04 -20.16
C PHE A 280 -29.61 -25.58 -21.03
N THR A 281 -30.64 -26.40 -21.22
CA THR A 281 -31.92 -25.99 -21.83
C THR A 281 -32.97 -25.50 -20.82
N GLY A 282 -32.64 -25.42 -19.52
CA GLY A 282 -33.55 -25.00 -18.45
C GLY A 282 -34.63 -26.04 -18.06
N GLN A 283 -34.52 -27.28 -18.56
CA GLN A 283 -35.53 -28.33 -18.36
C GLN A 283 -35.32 -29.12 -17.05
N HIS A 284 -35.25 -28.39 -15.94
CA HIS A 284 -34.88 -28.88 -14.60
C HIS A 284 -35.65 -30.14 -14.13
N PHE A 285 -36.93 -30.26 -14.48
CA PHE A 285 -37.74 -31.44 -14.15
C PHE A 285 -37.21 -32.74 -14.80
N LEU A 286 -36.76 -32.68 -16.06
CA LEU A 286 -36.15 -33.83 -16.73
C LEU A 286 -34.76 -34.14 -16.15
N VAL A 287 -34.00 -33.11 -15.73
CA VAL A 287 -32.71 -33.30 -15.03
C VAL A 287 -32.90 -34.17 -13.79
N GLU A 288 -33.91 -33.86 -12.97
CA GLU A 288 -34.26 -34.62 -11.76
C GLU A 288 -34.66 -36.07 -12.10
N GLN A 289 -35.64 -36.29 -13.00
CA GLN A 289 -36.08 -37.64 -13.35
C GLN A 289 -34.96 -38.54 -13.93
N LEU A 290 -34.10 -37.99 -14.80
CA LEU A 290 -32.99 -38.73 -15.40
C LEU A 290 -31.87 -39.04 -14.38
N THR A 291 -31.68 -38.20 -13.37
CA THR A 291 -30.63 -38.41 -12.36
C THR A 291 -31.07 -39.28 -11.20
N GLU A 292 -32.34 -39.21 -10.79
CA GLU A 292 -32.93 -40.13 -9.81
C GLU A 292 -32.95 -41.58 -10.35
N THR A 293 -33.33 -41.75 -11.62
CA THR A 293 -33.24 -43.06 -12.28
C THR A 293 -31.79 -43.55 -12.40
N ALA A 294 -30.84 -42.70 -12.80
CA ALA A 294 -29.42 -43.07 -12.85
C ALA A 294 -28.88 -43.53 -11.47
N LEU A 295 -29.26 -42.85 -10.39
CA LEU A 295 -28.89 -43.20 -9.00
C LEU A 295 -29.50 -44.52 -8.52
N ALA A 296 -30.73 -44.85 -8.95
CA ALA A 296 -31.38 -46.11 -8.61
C ALA A 296 -30.74 -47.32 -9.31
N ILE A 297 -30.14 -47.13 -10.48
CA ILE A 297 -29.56 -48.20 -11.30
C ILE A 297 -28.07 -48.44 -10.97
N THR A 298 -27.28 -47.38 -10.84
CA THR A 298 -25.82 -47.52 -10.72
C THR A 298 -25.37 -47.71 -9.28
N ASN A 299 -24.34 -48.54 -9.08
CA ASN A 299 -23.57 -48.60 -7.84
C ASN A 299 -22.10 -48.14 -8.01
N HIS A 300 -21.76 -47.50 -9.14
CA HIS A 300 -20.43 -46.95 -9.39
C HIS A 300 -20.32 -45.51 -8.86
N GLY A 301 -19.43 -45.30 -7.87
CA GLY A 301 -19.26 -44.01 -7.16
C GLY A 301 -19.09 -42.78 -8.08
N PRO A 302 -18.17 -42.77 -9.05
CA PRO A 302 -18.03 -41.67 -10.00
C PRO A 302 -19.32 -41.34 -10.77
N THR A 303 -20.09 -42.37 -11.18
CA THR A 303 -21.39 -42.15 -11.85
C THR A 303 -22.42 -41.57 -10.89
N LYS A 304 -22.50 -42.06 -9.63
CA LYS A 304 -23.37 -41.46 -8.60
C LYS A 304 -22.99 -40.01 -8.31
N SER A 305 -21.69 -39.72 -8.25
CA SER A 305 -21.17 -38.37 -8.02
C SER A 305 -21.65 -37.39 -9.09
N HIS A 306 -21.58 -37.76 -10.37
CA HIS A 306 -22.13 -36.95 -11.47
C HIS A 306 -23.66 -36.79 -11.37
N SER A 307 -24.41 -37.83 -10.99
CA SER A 307 -25.87 -37.75 -10.82
C SER A 307 -26.26 -36.78 -9.70
N PHE A 308 -25.63 -36.92 -8.52
CA PHE A 308 -25.82 -36.01 -7.38
C PHE A 308 -25.43 -34.56 -7.72
N TYR A 309 -24.37 -34.34 -8.51
CA TYR A 309 -23.97 -33.01 -8.96
C TYR A 309 -24.99 -32.34 -9.90
N ASN A 310 -25.60 -33.13 -10.80
CA ASN A 310 -26.65 -32.64 -11.68
C ASN A 310 -27.94 -32.31 -10.91
N LEU A 311 -28.34 -33.13 -9.92
CA LEU A 311 -29.42 -32.78 -8.97
C LEU A 311 -29.09 -31.49 -8.22
N ALA A 312 -27.89 -31.40 -7.63
CA ALA A 312 -27.46 -30.25 -6.86
C ALA A 312 -27.51 -28.96 -7.67
N ARG A 313 -27.03 -28.98 -8.92
CA ARG A 313 -27.16 -27.86 -9.87
C ARG A 313 -28.62 -27.48 -10.12
N SER A 314 -29.51 -28.45 -10.32
CA SER A 314 -30.93 -28.18 -10.56
C SER A 314 -31.59 -27.44 -9.38
N TYR A 315 -31.37 -27.92 -8.15
CA TYR A 315 -31.85 -27.25 -6.94
C TYR A 315 -31.17 -25.89 -6.71
N HIS A 316 -29.87 -25.76 -7.00
CA HIS A 316 -29.14 -24.48 -6.93
C HIS A 316 -29.74 -23.43 -7.88
N SER A 317 -30.02 -23.79 -9.13
CA SER A 317 -30.70 -22.89 -10.09
C SER A 317 -32.15 -22.54 -9.71
N LYS A 318 -32.81 -23.38 -8.90
CA LYS A 318 -34.14 -23.10 -8.32
C LYS A 318 -34.07 -22.22 -7.05
N GLY A 319 -32.88 -21.94 -6.52
CA GLY A 319 -32.69 -21.23 -5.25
C GLY A 319 -32.89 -22.09 -3.99
N ASP A 320 -33.02 -23.41 -4.13
CA ASP A 320 -33.14 -24.37 -3.02
C ASP A 320 -31.74 -24.74 -2.51
N TYR A 321 -31.11 -23.77 -1.85
CA TYR A 321 -29.72 -23.86 -1.39
C TYR A 321 -29.49 -25.00 -0.39
N GLU A 322 -30.46 -25.32 0.45
CA GLU A 322 -30.36 -26.43 1.41
C GLU A 322 -30.24 -27.79 0.71
N LYS A 323 -31.15 -28.11 -0.22
CA LYS A 323 -31.05 -29.36 -1.00
C LYS A 323 -29.84 -29.37 -1.91
N ALA A 324 -29.52 -28.24 -2.54
CA ALA A 324 -28.30 -28.11 -3.35
C ALA A 324 -27.04 -28.46 -2.54
N GLY A 325 -26.91 -27.93 -1.32
CA GLY A 325 -25.80 -28.22 -0.41
C GLY A 325 -25.70 -29.70 -0.05
N LEU A 326 -26.84 -30.33 0.29
CA LEU A 326 -26.90 -31.78 0.59
C LEU A 326 -26.48 -32.64 -0.62
N TYR A 327 -26.97 -32.33 -1.82
CA TYR A 327 -26.62 -33.09 -3.02
C TYR A 327 -25.18 -32.85 -3.50
N TYR A 328 -24.64 -31.62 -3.39
CA TYR A 328 -23.21 -31.40 -3.67
C TYR A 328 -22.33 -32.12 -2.64
N MET A 329 -22.74 -32.20 -1.37
CA MET A 329 -22.01 -32.95 -0.33
C MET A 329 -22.03 -34.46 -0.60
N ALA A 330 -23.17 -35.02 -1.01
CA ALA A 330 -23.26 -36.41 -1.46
C ALA A 330 -22.37 -36.66 -2.68
N SER A 331 -22.38 -35.75 -3.67
CA SER A 331 -21.53 -35.82 -4.85
C SER A 331 -20.03 -35.83 -4.50
N ALA A 332 -19.58 -34.92 -3.64
CA ALA A 332 -18.18 -34.86 -3.18
C ALA A 332 -17.77 -36.12 -2.40
N LYS A 333 -18.69 -36.71 -1.62
CA LYS A 333 -18.46 -37.97 -0.89
C LYS A 333 -18.27 -39.16 -1.84
N GLU A 334 -19.11 -39.30 -2.85
CA GLU A 334 -19.02 -40.39 -3.84
C GLU A 334 -17.79 -40.26 -4.77
N ALA A 335 -17.29 -39.04 -5.00
CA ALA A 335 -16.06 -38.78 -5.75
C ALA A 335 -14.79 -39.12 -4.96
N ASN A 336 -14.84 -39.09 -3.62
CA ASN A 336 -13.75 -39.38 -2.67
C ASN A 336 -12.51 -38.45 -2.74
N LYS A 337 -12.14 -37.90 -3.91
CA LYS A 337 -11.00 -36.98 -4.11
C LYS A 337 -11.34 -35.81 -5.06
N PRO A 338 -10.92 -34.56 -4.75
CA PRO A 338 -11.11 -33.40 -5.64
C PRO A 338 -10.53 -33.57 -7.05
N ARG A 339 -9.43 -34.33 -7.20
CA ARG A 339 -8.79 -34.59 -8.50
C ARG A 339 -9.60 -35.50 -9.43
N GLU A 340 -10.56 -36.25 -8.90
CA GLU A 340 -11.43 -37.12 -9.70
C GLU A 340 -12.64 -36.32 -10.20
N PHE A 341 -13.21 -35.43 -9.36
CA PHE A 341 -14.27 -34.50 -9.77
C PHE A 341 -14.28 -33.25 -8.88
N VAL A 342 -13.80 -32.11 -9.42
CA VAL A 342 -13.60 -30.85 -8.65
C VAL A 342 -14.87 -30.00 -8.51
N PHE A 343 -15.78 -30.07 -9.47
CA PHE A 343 -16.95 -29.19 -9.55
C PHE A 343 -17.92 -29.22 -8.35
N PRO A 344 -18.12 -30.35 -7.62
CA PRO A 344 -18.95 -30.36 -6.41
C PRO A 344 -18.41 -29.48 -5.29
N TYR A 345 -17.09 -29.34 -5.16
CA TYR A 345 -16.47 -28.47 -4.14
C TYR A 345 -16.68 -26.99 -4.45
N TYR A 346 -16.59 -26.60 -5.73
CA TYR A 346 -16.96 -25.25 -6.19
C TYR A 346 -18.45 -24.96 -5.94
N GLY A 347 -19.33 -25.92 -6.23
CA GLY A 347 -20.77 -25.83 -5.94
C GLY A 347 -21.09 -25.69 -4.45
N LEU A 348 -20.44 -26.49 -3.59
CA LEU A 348 -20.52 -26.35 -2.14
C LEU A 348 -20.10 -24.95 -1.69
N GLY A 349 -18.96 -24.44 -2.18
CA GLY A 349 -18.46 -23.12 -1.82
C GLY A 349 -19.45 -22.00 -2.16
N GLN A 350 -20.04 -22.04 -3.36
CA GLN A 350 -21.06 -21.08 -3.78
C GLN A 350 -22.32 -21.14 -2.90
N VAL A 351 -22.82 -22.34 -2.59
CA VAL A 351 -23.99 -22.54 -1.73
C VAL A 351 -23.70 -22.09 -0.28
N GLN A 352 -22.53 -22.42 0.26
CA GLN A 352 -22.11 -22.04 1.61
C GLN A 352 -21.94 -20.53 1.76
N LEU A 353 -21.42 -19.83 0.74
CA LEU A 353 -21.43 -18.37 0.67
C LEU A 353 -22.84 -17.78 0.76
N LYS A 354 -23.81 -18.34 0.03
CA LYS A 354 -25.21 -17.86 0.06
C LYS A 354 -25.90 -18.14 1.40
N MET A 355 -25.44 -19.13 2.16
CA MET A 355 -25.86 -19.42 3.54
C MET A 355 -25.05 -18.68 4.61
N GLY A 356 -24.01 -17.91 4.24
CA GLY A 356 -23.14 -17.17 5.16
C GLY A 356 -22.04 -17.98 5.85
N ASP A 357 -21.84 -19.26 5.51
CA ASP A 357 -20.74 -20.07 6.05
C ASP A 357 -19.45 -19.83 5.26
N LEU A 358 -18.82 -18.69 5.56
CA LEU A 358 -17.56 -18.26 4.95
C LEU A 358 -16.40 -19.25 5.20
N ARG A 359 -16.41 -19.99 6.32
CA ARG A 359 -15.29 -20.87 6.70
C ARG A 359 -15.34 -22.19 5.93
N SER A 360 -16.50 -22.81 5.82
CA SER A 360 -16.64 -24.02 5.00
C SER A 360 -16.52 -23.69 3.51
N ALA A 361 -17.03 -22.53 3.07
CA ALA A 361 -16.87 -22.08 1.70
C ALA A 361 -15.38 -21.93 1.32
N LEU A 362 -14.61 -21.20 2.14
CA LEU A 362 -13.16 -21.05 2.00
C LEU A 362 -12.46 -22.40 1.87
N SER A 363 -12.71 -23.33 2.80
CA SER A 363 -12.10 -24.66 2.75
C SER A 363 -12.47 -25.45 1.48
N ASN A 364 -13.64 -25.23 0.89
CA ASN A 364 -14.05 -25.90 -0.34
C ASN A 364 -13.51 -25.22 -1.61
N PHE A 365 -13.31 -23.90 -1.62
CA PHE A 365 -12.62 -23.20 -2.70
C PHE A 365 -11.10 -23.43 -2.69
N GLU A 366 -10.46 -23.57 -1.52
CA GLU A 366 -9.06 -23.98 -1.41
C GLU A 366 -8.82 -25.36 -2.08
N LYS A 367 -9.73 -26.33 -1.86
CA LYS A 367 -9.72 -27.64 -2.56
C LYS A 367 -9.94 -27.55 -4.08
N VAL A 368 -10.49 -26.45 -4.59
CA VAL A 368 -10.59 -26.20 -6.04
C VAL A 368 -9.24 -25.71 -6.57
N LEU A 369 -8.53 -24.84 -5.84
CA LEU A 369 -7.18 -24.39 -6.20
C LEU A 369 -6.12 -25.50 -6.09
N ASP A 370 -6.27 -26.46 -5.17
CA ASP A 370 -5.44 -27.68 -5.09
C ASP A 370 -5.44 -28.54 -6.39
N VAL A 371 -6.44 -28.33 -7.25
CA VAL A 371 -6.62 -29.03 -8.54
C VAL A 371 -6.46 -28.08 -9.72
N CYS A 372 -6.91 -26.83 -9.59
CA CYS A 372 -6.91 -25.80 -10.62
C CYS A 372 -6.40 -24.46 -10.04
N PRO A 373 -5.07 -24.31 -9.80
CA PRO A 373 -4.51 -23.15 -9.12
C PRO A 373 -4.74 -21.83 -9.87
N ASP A 374 -4.83 -21.90 -11.20
CA ASP A 374 -5.03 -20.73 -12.07
C ASP A 374 -6.52 -20.38 -12.29
N ASN A 375 -7.42 -20.82 -11.40
CA ASN A 375 -8.84 -20.52 -11.51
C ASN A 375 -9.17 -19.10 -11.01
N CYS A 376 -9.17 -18.12 -11.92
CA CYS A 376 -9.42 -16.71 -11.61
C CYS A 376 -10.73 -16.46 -10.84
N ASP A 377 -11.83 -17.13 -11.20
CA ASP A 377 -13.12 -16.98 -10.51
C ASP A 377 -13.05 -17.44 -9.05
N THR A 378 -12.36 -18.55 -8.79
CA THR A 378 -12.12 -19.05 -7.42
C THR A 378 -11.22 -18.10 -6.63
N LEU A 379 -10.21 -17.50 -7.27
CA LEU A 379 -9.32 -16.51 -6.64
C LEU A 379 -10.05 -15.22 -6.27
N LYS A 380 -10.89 -14.66 -7.15
CA LYS A 380 -11.75 -13.49 -6.82
C LYS A 380 -12.66 -13.77 -5.63
N VAL A 381 -13.35 -14.92 -5.67
CA VAL A 381 -14.27 -15.35 -4.61
C VAL A 381 -13.55 -15.56 -3.26
N LEU A 382 -12.37 -16.18 -3.26
CA LEU A 382 -11.54 -16.28 -2.05
C LEU A 382 -11.04 -14.90 -1.59
N GLY A 383 -10.70 -13.99 -2.49
CA GLY A 383 -10.40 -12.60 -2.20
C GLY A 383 -11.51 -11.94 -1.37
N HIS A 384 -12.75 -11.96 -1.87
CA HIS A 384 -13.91 -11.46 -1.14
C HIS A 384 -14.12 -12.15 0.22
N ILE A 385 -13.95 -13.48 0.32
CA ILE A 385 -14.06 -14.19 1.60
C ILE A 385 -13.00 -13.73 2.59
N TYR A 386 -11.74 -13.57 2.16
CA TYR A 386 -10.67 -13.06 3.03
C TYR A 386 -10.97 -11.62 3.49
N VAL A 387 -11.54 -10.74 2.64
CA VAL A 387 -12.01 -9.41 3.07
C VAL A 387 -13.09 -9.51 4.15
N GLN A 388 -14.13 -10.33 3.92
CA GLN A 388 -15.22 -10.53 4.89
C GLN A 388 -14.77 -11.18 6.21
N LEU A 389 -13.67 -11.93 6.18
CA LEU A 389 -13.01 -12.50 7.37
C LEU A 389 -11.96 -11.57 8.01
N GLY A 390 -11.79 -10.34 7.51
CA GLY A 390 -10.82 -9.35 8.01
C GLY A 390 -9.34 -9.66 7.69
N GLN A 391 -9.07 -10.58 6.77
CA GLN A 391 -7.72 -11.01 6.37
C GLN A 391 -7.26 -10.26 5.12
N ALA A 392 -7.16 -8.93 5.23
CA ALA A 392 -6.88 -8.02 4.11
C ALA A 392 -5.61 -8.39 3.32
N ASP A 393 -4.51 -8.74 4.00
CA ASP A 393 -3.24 -9.09 3.35
C ASP A 393 -3.39 -10.29 2.39
N LYS A 394 -4.11 -11.33 2.82
CA LYS A 394 -4.38 -12.52 1.99
C LYS A 394 -5.35 -12.21 0.86
N ALA A 395 -6.35 -11.37 1.09
CA ALA A 395 -7.23 -10.90 0.02
C ALA A 395 -6.42 -10.16 -1.05
N GLN A 396 -5.50 -9.28 -0.63
CA GLN A 396 -4.63 -8.51 -1.52
C GLN A 396 -3.70 -9.43 -2.32
N GLU A 397 -3.07 -10.42 -1.68
CA GLU A 397 -2.22 -11.40 -2.36
C GLU A 397 -3.04 -12.26 -3.36
N THR A 398 -4.25 -12.67 -2.99
CA THR A 398 -5.11 -13.53 -3.83
C THR A 398 -5.64 -12.77 -5.05
N LEU A 399 -6.09 -11.53 -4.88
CA LEU A 399 -6.54 -10.67 -5.98
C LEU A 399 -5.39 -10.19 -6.88
N ARG A 400 -4.18 -9.99 -6.31
CA ARG A 400 -2.93 -9.79 -7.08
C ARG A 400 -2.44 -11.04 -7.81
N LYS A 401 -2.98 -12.23 -7.54
CA LYS A 401 -2.82 -13.43 -8.38
C LYS A 401 -3.87 -13.47 -9.49
N ALA A 402 -5.15 -13.23 -9.17
CA ALA A 402 -6.25 -13.19 -10.15
C ALA A 402 -5.96 -12.23 -11.32
N THR A 403 -5.58 -10.97 -11.03
CA THR A 403 -5.25 -9.94 -12.04
C THR A 403 -3.99 -10.24 -12.87
N LYS A 404 -3.12 -11.15 -12.43
CA LYS A 404 -1.99 -11.66 -13.23
C LYS A 404 -2.38 -12.82 -14.15
N ILE A 405 -3.41 -13.58 -13.78
CA ILE A 405 -3.86 -14.77 -14.51
C ILE A 405 -4.79 -14.40 -15.68
N ASP A 406 -5.76 -13.49 -15.48
CA ASP A 406 -6.43 -12.81 -16.60
C ASP A 406 -6.32 -11.28 -16.48
N PRO A 407 -5.31 -10.66 -17.12
CA PRO A 407 -5.16 -9.21 -17.18
C PRO A 407 -6.28 -8.45 -17.92
N ARG A 408 -7.35 -9.12 -18.38
CA ARG A 408 -8.53 -8.51 -19.01
C ARG A 408 -9.76 -8.53 -18.12
N ASP A 409 -9.71 -9.21 -16.97
CA ASP A 409 -10.82 -9.24 -16.02
C ASP A 409 -10.92 -7.90 -15.27
N ALA A 410 -11.80 -7.02 -15.77
CA ALA A 410 -12.03 -5.72 -15.15
C ALA A 410 -12.53 -5.84 -13.70
N GLN A 411 -13.31 -6.89 -13.36
CA GLN A 411 -13.84 -7.06 -12.01
C GLN A 411 -12.71 -7.37 -11.02
N ALA A 412 -11.76 -8.23 -11.39
CA ALA A 412 -10.59 -8.52 -10.55
C ALA A 412 -9.77 -7.25 -10.21
N PHE A 413 -9.73 -6.26 -11.11
CA PHE A 413 -9.12 -4.96 -10.85
C PHE A 413 -9.99 -4.02 -9.99
N LEU A 414 -11.32 -4.09 -10.07
CA LEU A 414 -12.22 -3.37 -9.16
C LEU A 414 -12.13 -3.93 -7.73
N ASP A 415 -12.24 -5.25 -7.57
CA ASP A 415 -12.14 -5.96 -6.29
C ASP A 415 -10.81 -5.64 -5.57
N LEU A 416 -9.73 -5.59 -6.36
CA LEU A 416 -8.40 -5.21 -5.88
C LEU A 416 -8.31 -3.71 -5.58
N GLY A 417 -8.87 -2.85 -6.43
CA GLY A 417 -8.90 -1.40 -6.23
C GLY A 417 -9.58 -1.00 -4.93
N GLU A 418 -10.77 -1.55 -4.65
CA GLU A 418 -11.54 -1.27 -3.42
C GLU A 418 -10.78 -1.67 -2.16
N LEU A 419 -10.10 -2.82 -2.18
CA LEU A 419 -9.26 -3.28 -1.07
C LEU A 419 -8.00 -2.41 -0.86
N LEU A 420 -7.47 -1.81 -1.93
CA LEU A 420 -6.26 -0.98 -1.86
C LEU A 420 -6.52 0.44 -1.36
N ILE A 421 -7.75 0.98 -1.41
CA ILE A 421 -8.07 2.37 -1.02
C ILE A 421 -7.48 2.75 0.36
N SER A 422 -7.53 1.85 1.34
CA SER A 422 -7.07 2.11 2.72
C SER A 422 -5.62 1.69 3.01
N THR A 423 -4.88 1.18 2.02
CA THR A 423 -3.53 0.60 2.20
C THR A 423 -2.48 1.11 1.21
N ASP A 424 -2.87 1.39 -0.03
CA ASP A 424 -2.00 1.84 -1.13
C ASP A 424 -2.85 2.58 -2.17
N GLU A 425 -3.11 3.86 -1.91
CA GLU A 425 -3.89 4.75 -2.79
C GLU A 425 -3.33 4.83 -4.22
N GLY A 426 -2.01 4.66 -4.37
CA GLY A 426 -1.33 4.65 -5.67
C GLY A 426 -1.72 3.42 -6.49
N ALA A 427 -1.59 2.23 -5.92
CA ALA A 427 -2.01 1.00 -6.58
C ALA A 427 -3.55 0.90 -6.72
N ALA A 428 -4.33 1.46 -5.78
CA ALA A 428 -5.78 1.58 -5.92
C ALA A 428 -6.17 2.41 -7.14
N LEU A 429 -5.54 3.58 -7.30
CA LEU A 429 -5.76 4.49 -8.42
C LEU A 429 -5.43 3.82 -9.76
N ASP A 430 -4.31 3.10 -9.85
CA ASP A 430 -3.93 2.41 -11.07
C ASP A 430 -4.79 1.17 -11.36
N ALA A 431 -5.26 0.45 -10.34
CA ALA A 431 -6.23 -0.65 -10.51
C ALA A 431 -7.59 -0.15 -11.01
N PHE A 432 -8.12 0.95 -10.48
CA PHE A 432 -9.35 1.54 -11.01
C PHE A 432 -9.17 2.14 -12.42
N LYS A 433 -7.98 2.69 -12.74
CA LYS A 433 -7.66 3.12 -14.12
C LYS A 433 -7.59 1.95 -15.09
N THR A 434 -6.99 0.81 -14.73
CA THR A 434 -6.97 -0.36 -15.62
C THR A 434 -8.37 -0.95 -15.79
N ALA A 435 -9.15 -1.08 -14.71
CA ALA A 435 -10.54 -1.53 -14.78
C ALA A 435 -11.40 -0.63 -15.71
N SER A 436 -11.38 0.69 -15.51
CA SER A 436 -12.10 1.66 -16.34
C SER A 436 -11.71 1.57 -17.82
N ASN A 437 -10.42 1.42 -18.12
CA ASN A 437 -9.92 1.23 -19.48
C ASN A 437 -10.32 -0.13 -20.09
N LEU A 438 -10.44 -1.20 -19.29
CA LEU A 438 -10.92 -2.50 -19.74
C LEU A 438 -12.42 -2.48 -20.05
N LEU A 439 -13.25 -1.91 -19.17
CA LEU A 439 -14.69 -1.74 -19.39
C LEU A 439 -14.97 -0.95 -20.69
N ARG A 440 -14.31 0.21 -20.85
CA ARG A 440 -14.41 1.04 -22.07
C ARG A 440 -14.01 0.27 -23.33
N LYS A 441 -12.93 -0.53 -23.29
CA LYS A 441 -12.50 -1.39 -24.42
C LYS A 441 -13.49 -2.53 -24.71
N GLY A 442 -14.18 -3.03 -23.69
CA GLY A 442 -15.27 -4.01 -23.83
C GLY A 442 -16.59 -3.42 -24.34
N GLY A 443 -16.67 -2.11 -24.58
CA GLY A 443 -17.92 -1.43 -24.95
C GLY A 443 -18.93 -1.31 -23.80
N GLN A 444 -18.47 -1.46 -22.55
CA GLN A 444 -19.29 -1.36 -21.35
C GLN A 444 -19.21 0.07 -20.77
N GLU A 445 -20.33 0.57 -20.27
CA GLU A 445 -20.39 1.84 -19.53
C GLU A 445 -19.65 1.69 -18.19
N VAL A 446 -18.82 2.68 -17.83
CA VAL A 446 -18.07 2.62 -16.57
C VAL A 446 -19.01 2.95 -15.41
N HIS A 447 -19.07 2.07 -14.42
CA HIS A 447 -19.87 2.24 -13.22
C HIS A 447 -19.55 3.58 -12.50
N ILE A 448 -20.60 4.30 -12.07
CA ILE A 448 -20.48 5.63 -11.46
C ILE A 448 -19.69 5.56 -10.15
N GLU A 449 -19.79 4.44 -9.44
CA GLU A 449 -19.05 4.11 -8.23
C GLU A 449 -17.52 4.11 -8.49
N VAL A 450 -17.09 3.56 -9.64
CA VAL A 450 -15.68 3.49 -10.05
C VAL A 450 -15.15 4.86 -10.44
N LEU A 451 -15.91 5.64 -11.21
CA LEU A 451 -15.53 7.01 -11.56
C LEU A 451 -15.54 7.92 -10.32
N ASN A 452 -16.47 7.74 -9.38
CA ASN A 452 -16.47 8.43 -8.10
C ASN A 452 -15.19 8.15 -7.31
N ASN A 453 -14.80 6.88 -7.18
CA ASN A 453 -13.61 6.49 -6.41
C ASN A 453 -12.32 6.99 -7.08
N LEU A 454 -12.24 6.96 -8.42
CA LEU A 454 -11.17 7.64 -9.18
C LEU A 454 -11.13 9.14 -8.89
N GLY A 455 -12.27 9.82 -8.91
CA GLY A 455 -12.35 11.25 -8.61
C GLY A 455 -11.90 11.60 -7.18
N VAL A 456 -12.22 10.74 -6.20
CA VAL A 456 -11.75 10.88 -4.81
C VAL A 456 -10.24 10.65 -4.72
N LEU A 457 -9.70 9.59 -5.31
CA LEU A 457 -8.25 9.33 -5.30
C LEU A 457 -7.43 10.42 -6.02
N HIS A 458 -7.99 11.06 -7.06
CA HIS A 458 -7.39 12.25 -7.67
C HIS A 458 -7.56 13.51 -6.79
N PHE A 459 -8.61 13.62 -5.97
CA PHE A 459 -8.80 14.73 -5.03
C PHE A 459 -7.83 14.66 -3.84
N GLU A 460 -7.64 13.50 -3.22
CA GLU A 460 -6.67 13.30 -2.13
C GLU A 460 -5.20 13.47 -2.60
N ARG A 461 -4.94 13.35 -3.91
CA ARG A 461 -3.63 13.62 -4.53
C ARG A 461 -3.44 15.07 -5.02
N GLU A 462 -4.37 15.97 -4.68
CA GLU A 462 -4.42 17.37 -5.16
C GLU A 462 -4.50 17.54 -6.69
N GLU A 463 -4.80 16.46 -7.43
CA GLU A 463 -4.96 16.46 -8.89
C GLU A 463 -6.35 17.02 -9.29
N PHE A 464 -6.69 18.19 -8.76
CA PHE A 464 -8.04 18.77 -8.72
C PHE A 464 -8.70 18.93 -10.09
N GLU A 465 -7.95 19.25 -11.15
CA GLU A 465 -8.47 19.33 -12.52
C GLU A 465 -8.87 17.97 -13.11
N LEU A 466 -8.20 16.89 -12.69
CA LEU A 466 -8.54 15.52 -13.08
C LEU A 466 -9.74 15.05 -12.25
N ALA A 467 -9.73 15.29 -10.94
CA ALA A 467 -10.88 15.03 -10.07
C ALA A 467 -12.16 15.72 -10.58
N GLN A 468 -12.09 17.01 -10.95
CA GLN A 468 -13.26 17.75 -11.45
C GLN A 468 -13.80 17.18 -12.77
N ARG A 469 -12.90 16.81 -13.70
CA ARG A 469 -13.29 16.18 -14.97
C ARG A 469 -13.94 14.82 -14.75
N ILE A 470 -13.36 13.99 -13.88
CA ILE A 470 -13.86 12.65 -13.58
C ILE A 470 -15.21 12.71 -12.83
N PHE A 471 -15.38 13.63 -11.88
CA PHE A 471 -16.69 13.86 -11.24
C PHE A 471 -17.73 14.40 -12.22
N LYS A 472 -17.37 15.28 -13.16
CA LYS A 472 -18.28 15.70 -14.25
C LYS A 472 -18.64 14.52 -15.17
N GLU A 473 -17.70 13.65 -15.51
CA GLU A 473 -17.96 12.43 -16.30
C GLU A 473 -18.92 11.49 -15.55
N ALA A 474 -18.63 11.18 -14.29
CA ALA A 474 -19.42 10.32 -13.41
C ALA A 474 -20.87 10.82 -13.23
N LEU A 475 -21.04 12.14 -13.08
CA LEU A 475 -22.36 12.75 -13.00
C LEU A 475 -23.07 12.83 -14.35
N GLY A 476 -22.35 13.04 -15.45
CA GLY A 476 -22.93 13.30 -16.77
C GLY A 476 -23.94 14.45 -16.77
N ASP A 477 -24.91 14.39 -17.69
CA ASP A 477 -25.92 15.43 -17.86
C ASP A 477 -26.85 15.61 -16.64
N GLY A 478 -27.07 16.89 -16.30
CA GLY A 478 -28.02 17.34 -15.28
C GLY A 478 -27.77 18.79 -14.84
N ILE A 479 -28.67 19.32 -14.01
CA ILE A 479 -28.73 20.75 -13.64
C ILE A 479 -27.47 21.28 -12.93
N TRP A 480 -26.68 20.40 -12.31
CA TRP A 480 -25.38 20.74 -11.73
C TRP A 480 -24.40 21.33 -12.76
N LEU A 481 -24.48 20.95 -14.04
CA LEU A 481 -23.62 21.53 -15.08
C LEU A 481 -23.95 23.00 -15.34
N ASP A 482 -25.23 23.39 -15.33
CA ASP A 482 -25.65 24.79 -15.54
C ASP A 482 -25.20 25.72 -14.40
N PHE A 483 -25.10 25.19 -13.17
CA PHE A 483 -24.51 25.90 -12.02
C PHE A 483 -22.98 26.00 -12.08
N ILE A 484 -22.28 24.94 -12.52
CA ILE A 484 -20.80 24.91 -12.56
C ILE A 484 -20.26 25.70 -13.75
N ASP A 485 -20.90 25.60 -14.92
CA ASP A 485 -20.48 26.29 -16.15
C ASP A 485 -20.92 27.77 -16.18
N GLY A 486 -21.56 28.26 -15.11
CA GLY A 486 -21.94 29.68 -14.95
C GLY A 486 -23.04 30.17 -15.90
N LYS A 487 -23.78 29.27 -16.55
CA LYS A 487 -24.89 29.61 -17.46
C LYS A 487 -26.03 30.27 -16.70
N GLU A 488 -26.34 29.76 -15.50
CA GLU A 488 -27.26 30.43 -14.57
C GLU A 488 -26.54 31.46 -13.71
N ARG A 489 -26.21 32.62 -14.30
CA ARG A 489 -25.92 33.84 -13.54
C ARG A 489 -27.17 34.34 -12.83
N CYS A 490 -27.51 33.70 -11.71
CA CYS A 490 -28.66 34.04 -10.89
C CYS A 490 -28.53 35.48 -10.34
N PRO A 491 -29.48 36.40 -10.62
CA PRO A 491 -29.43 37.80 -10.15
C PRO A 491 -29.49 37.98 -8.61
N ALA A 492 -29.60 36.90 -7.85
CA ALA A 492 -29.60 36.89 -6.39
C ALA A 492 -28.24 36.46 -5.78
N ILE A 493 -27.22 36.18 -6.59
CA ILE A 493 -25.83 36.00 -6.11
C ILE A 493 -25.19 37.39 -5.98
N ASP A 494 -25.70 38.17 -5.03
CA ASP A 494 -24.96 39.31 -4.49
C ASP A 494 -24.07 38.81 -3.34
N ALA A 495 -22.83 39.27 -3.28
CA ALA A 495 -21.69 38.58 -2.65
C ALA A 495 -21.76 38.45 -1.11
N SER A 496 -22.83 38.96 -0.50
CA SER A 496 -23.10 38.92 0.94
C SER A 496 -24.23 37.97 1.36
N ALA A 497 -25.16 37.61 0.47
CA ALA A 497 -26.44 36.98 0.86
C ALA A 497 -26.43 35.44 0.91
N SER A 498 -25.60 34.79 0.09
CA SER A 498 -25.79 33.38 -0.31
C SER A 498 -25.71 32.33 0.82
N VAL A 499 -24.97 32.60 1.89
CA VAL A 499 -24.84 31.70 3.05
C VAL A 499 -25.89 32.02 4.13
N LEU A 500 -26.19 33.32 4.34
CA LEU A 500 -27.21 33.78 5.30
C LEU A 500 -28.63 33.29 4.93
N GLN A 501 -28.88 33.01 3.65
CA GLN A 501 -30.14 32.51 3.12
C GLN A 501 -30.12 30.99 2.83
N TYR A 502 -29.44 30.17 3.63
CA TYR A 502 -29.37 28.72 3.36
C TYR A 502 -30.74 28.01 3.40
N LYS A 503 -31.68 28.53 4.19
CA LYS A 503 -33.07 28.06 4.29
C LYS A 503 -33.94 28.50 3.10
N ASP A 504 -33.44 29.41 2.27
CA ASP A 504 -34.17 29.88 1.09
C ASP A 504 -33.97 28.92 -0.09
N MET A 505 -34.94 28.02 -0.24
CA MET A 505 -35.05 27.08 -1.37
C MET A 505 -35.84 27.68 -2.55
N GLU A 506 -36.24 28.96 -2.51
CA GLU A 506 -36.97 29.65 -3.59
C GLU A 506 -36.15 29.75 -4.88
N LEU A 507 -34.83 29.53 -4.84
CA LEU A 507 -34.04 29.26 -6.05
C LEU A 507 -34.58 28.04 -6.80
N PHE A 508 -34.69 26.90 -6.12
CA PHE A 508 -35.11 25.64 -6.74
C PHE A 508 -36.61 25.65 -7.08
N TYR A 509 -37.44 26.22 -6.20
CA TYR A 509 -38.87 26.38 -6.52
C TYR A 509 -39.13 27.35 -7.69
N ARG A 510 -38.30 28.38 -7.92
CA ARG A 510 -38.40 29.21 -9.13
C ARG A 510 -38.02 28.43 -10.37
N LEU A 511 -36.91 27.69 -10.35
CA LEU A 511 -36.48 26.85 -11.48
C LEU A 511 -37.54 25.79 -11.85
N GLU A 512 -38.22 25.19 -10.86
CA GLU A 512 -39.34 24.27 -11.11
C GLU A 512 -40.57 25.00 -11.69
N ARG A 513 -40.88 26.24 -11.27
CA ARG A 513 -41.94 27.08 -11.88
C ARG A 513 -41.60 27.56 -13.29
N GLU A 514 -40.32 27.77 -13.58
CA GLU A 514 -39.79 28.08 -14.91
C GLU A 514 -39.76 26.84 -15.84
N GLY A 515 -40.18 25.67 -15.35
CA GLY A 515 -40.32 24.44 -16.11
C GLY A 515 -39.04 23.59 -16.19
N ARG A 516 -37.96 23.94 -15.47
CA ARG A 516 -36.77 23.09 -15.38
C ARG A 516 -37.03 21.91 -14.44
N SER A 517 -36.82 20.70 -14.95
CA SER A 517 -36.98 19.47 -14.15
C SER A 517 -35.75 19.22 -13.27
N ILE A 518 -35.87 19.51 -11.97
CA ILE A 518 -34.80 19.25 -10.99
C ILE A 518 -34.86 17.78 -10.58
N VAL A 519 -34.03 16.94 -11.22
CA VAL A 519 -33.89 15.51 -10.93
C VAL A 519 -32.46 15.19 -10.47
N LEU A 520 -32.34 14.68 -9.24
CA LEU A 520 -31.09 14.15 -8.69
C LEU A 520 -31.31 12.68 -8.28
N PRO A 521 -30.87 11.70 -9.08
CA PRO A 521 -30.98 10.29 -8.72
C PRO A 521 -30.05 9.94 -7.56
N TRP A 522 -30.48 9.10 -6.62
CA TRP A 522 -29.71 8.71 -5.43
C TRP A 522 -28.26 8.30 -5.74
N LYS A 523 -28.04 7.49 -6.78
CA LYS A 523 -26.69 7.06 -7.20
C LYS A 523 -25.72 8.19 -7.57
N LYS A 524 -26.23 9.39 -7.91
CA LYS A 524 -25.42 10.59 -8.21
C LYS A 524 -25.14 11.47 -6.97
N VAL A 525 -25.78 11.23 -5.83
CA VAL A 525 -25.70 12.12 -4.64
C VAL A 525 -24.29 12.18 -4.07
N THR A 526 -23.65 11.03 -3.83
CA THR A 526 -22.27 10.96 -3.30
C THR A 526 -21.27 11.68 -4.21
N THR A 527 -21.38 11.46 -5.53
CA THR A 527 -20.51 12.10 -6.52
C THR A 527 -20.74 13.61 -6.60
N LEU A 528 -21.98 14.07 -6.44
CA LEU A 528 -22.32 15.49 -6.38
C LEU A 528 -21.81 16.15 -5.10
N PHE A 529 -21.87 15.44 -3.96
CA PHE A 529 -21.31 15.88 -2.68
C PHE A 529 -19.77 16.00 -2.76
N ASN A 530 -19.11 15.01 -3.37
CA ASN A 530 -17.66 15.02 -3.58
C ASN A 530 -17.22 16.15 -4.53
N LEU A 531 -17.99 16.40 -5.60
CA LEU A 531 -17.76 17.55 -6.49
C LEU A 531 -17.97 18.90 -5.77
N ALA A 532 -18.98 19.00 -4.90
CA ALA A 532 -19.18 20.19 -4.06
C ALA A 532 -18.01 20.38 -3.08
N ARG A 533 -17.48 19.30 -2.50
CA ARG A 533 -16.32 19.32 -1.58
C ARG A 533 -15.02 19.72 -2.28
N LEU A 534 -14.85 19.30 -3.54
CA LEU A 534 -13.77 19.75 -4.42
C LEU A 534 -13.91 21.25 -4.77
N LEU A 535 -15.12 21.71 -5.11
CA LEU A 535 -15.36 23.14 -5.38
C LEU A 535 -15.15 24.02 -4.13
N GLU A 536 -15.48 23.51 -2.94
CA GLU A 536 -15.18 24.15 -1.66
C GLU A 536 -13.65 24.28 -1.45
N GLN A 537 -12.88 23.23 -1.78
CA GLN A 537 -11.42 23.23 -1.71
C GLN A 537 -10.78 24.21 -2.71
N LEU A 538 -11.34 24.30 -3.93
CA LEU A 538 -10.98 25.27 -4.97
C LEU A 538 -11.50 26.70 -4.69
N HIS A 539 -11.93 26.98 -3.45
CA HIS A 539 -12.50 28.25 -3.00
C HIS A 539 -13.74 28.76 -3.76
N ASN A 540 -14.34 27.96 -4.66
CA ASN A 540 -15.63 28.23 -5.28
C ASN A 540 -16.79 27.86 -4.32
N ILE A 541 -16.78 28.54 -3.17
CA ILE A 541 -17.69 28.34 -2.04
C ILE A 541 -19.15 28.59 -2.45
N GLU A 542 -19.39 29.48 -3.42
CA GLU A 542 -20.74 29.85 -3.88
C GLU A 542 -21.42 28.71 -4.63
N VAL A 543 -20.75 28.13 -5.64
CA VAL A 543 -21.29 26.96 -6.36
C VAL A 543 -21.36 25.75 -5.42
N ALA A 544 -20.34 25.51 -4.58
CA ALA A 544 -20.40 24.46 -3.56
C ALA A 544 -21.64 24.61 -2.64
N SER A 545 -21.95 25.82 -2.18
CA SER A 545 -23.13 26.12 -1.35
C SER A 545 -24.46 25.98 -2.11
N VAL A 546 -24.48 26.12 -3.44
CA VAL A 546 -25.64 25.77 -4.26
C VAL A 546 -25.80 24.25 -4.38
N LEU A 547 -24.71 23.51 -4.62
CA LEU A 547 -24.76 22.05 -4.76
C LEU A 547 -25.13 21.34 -3.45
N TYR A 548 -24.62 21.79 -2.29
CA TYR A 548 -25.05 21.24 -0.99
C TYR A 548 -26.54 21.51 -0.71
N ARG A 549 -27.04 22.71 -1.06
CA ARG A 549 -28.48 23.01 -0.94
C ARG A 549 -29.33 22.23 -1.94
N LEU A 550 -28.83 21.92 -3.14
CA LEU A 550 -29.51 21.06 -4.12
C LEU A 550 -29.67 19.63 -3.59
N ILE A 551 -28.65 19.10 -2.90
CA ILE A 551 -28.74 17.81 -2.21
C ILE A 551 -29.82 17.88 -1.13
N LEU A 552 -29.77 18.87 -0.22
CA LEU A 552 -30.77 19.04 0.83
C LEU A 552 -32.20 19.29 0.31
N PHE A 553 -32.36 19.93 -0.84
CA PHE A 553 -33.66 20.17 -1.48
C PHE A 553 -34.35 18.89 -1.96
N LYS A 554 -33.59 17.86 -2.35
CA LYS A 554 -34.13 16.54 -2.77
C LYS A 554 -33.98 15.46 -1.71
N TYR A 555 -33.05 15.62 -0.77
CA TYR A 555 -32.75 14.71 0.33
C TYR A 555 -32.53 15.51 1.63
N PRO A 556 -33.59 15.99 2.30
CA PRO A 556 -33.48 16.79 3.52
C PRO A 556 -32.78 16.05 4.67
N ASP A 557 -32.78 14.71 4.66
CA ASP A 557 -32.16 13.89 5.70
C ASP A 557 -30.62 13.74 5.53
N TYR A 558 -30.01 14.38 4.51
CA TYR A 558 -28.59 14.24 4.20
C TYR A 558 -27.69 15.10 5.11
N VAL A 559 -27.46 14.59 6.33
CA VAL A 559 -26.72 15.24 7.44
C VAL A 559 -25.42 15.94 7.00
N ASP A 560 -24.57 15.29 6.22
CA ASP A 560 -23.24 15.83 5.89
C ASP A 560 -23.29 17.12 5.05
N ALA A 561 -24.34 17.36 4.27
CA ALA A 561 -24.50 18.62 3.53
C ALA A 561 -24.78 19.81 4.47
N TYR A 562 -25.51 19.61 5.58
CA TYR A 562 -25.61 20.62 6.64
C TYR A 562 -24.25 20.87 7.28
N LEU A 563 -23.47 19.83 7.54
CA LEU A 563 -22.15 19.96 8.20
C LEU A 563 -21.12 20.65 7.30
N ARG A 564 -21.14 20.46 5.97
CA ARG A 564 -20.30 21.26 5.05
C ARG A 564 -20.75 22.71 4.98
N LEU A 565 -22.06 22.99 4.89
CA LEU A 565 -22.59 24.37 4.96
C LEU A 565 -22.23 25.05 6.31
N ALA A 566 -22.29 24.32 7.42
CA ALA A 566 -21.86 24.79 8.73
C ALA A 566 -20.35 25.07 8.77
N SER A 567 -19.53 24.24 8.13
CA SER A 567 -18.09 24.43 7.98
C SER A 567 -17.77 25.72 7.20
N ILE A 568 -18.48 25.96 6.08
CA ILE A 568 -18.39 27.19 5.28
C ILE A 568 -18.78 28.43 6.12
N ALA A 569 -19.86 28.36 6.91
CA ALA A 569 -20.26 29.43 7.81
C ALA A 569 -19.22 29.68 8.92
N LYS A 570 -18.67 28.62 9.52
CA LYS A 570 -17.59 28.64 10.54
C LYS A 570 -16.31 29.28 9.98
N ALA A 571 -15.95 28.99 8.74
CA ALA A 571 -14.80 29.58 8.05
C ALA A 571 -14.99 31.08 7.75
N ARG A 572 -16.21 31.51 7.40
CA ARG A 572 -16.59 32.93 7.25
C ARG A 572 -16.87 33.65 8.58
N ASN A 573 -16.55 33.03 9.72
CA ASN A 573 -16.77 33.53 11.08
C ASN A 573 -18.25 33.81 11.45
N TYR A 574 -19.21 33.21 10.74
CA TYR A 574 -20.64 33.28 11.05
C TYR A 574 -21.02 32.19 12.07
N VAL A 575 -20.47 32.29 13.29
CA VAL A 575 -20.57 31.26 14.35
C VAL A 575 -22.03 30.89 14.66
N GLN A 576 -22.90 31.88 14.89
CA GLN A 576 -24.33 31.66 15.18
C GLN A 576 -25.05 30.88 14.05
N LEU A 577 -24.75 31.20 12.80
CA LEU A 577 -25.34 30.54 11.63
C LEU A 577 -24.84 29.09 11.49
N SER A 578 -23.56 28.85 11.82
CA SER A 578 -22.98 27.51 11.88
C SER A 578 -23.65 26.67 12.98
N ILE A 579 -23.92 27.26 14.15
CA ILE A 579 -24.67 26.61 15.24
C ILE A 579 -26.10 26.26 14.80
N GLU A 580 -26.80 27.14 14.08
CA GLU A 580 -28.13 26.85 13.54
C GLU A 580 -28.13 25.69 12.52
N LEU A 581 -27.16 25.67 11.60
CA LEU A 581 -26.98 24.59 10.62
C LEU A 581 -26.70 23.24 11.29
N VAL A 582 -25.85 23.20 12.31
CA VAL A 582 -25.56 21.97 13.09
C VAL A 582 -26.78 21.54 13.91
N ASN A 583 -27.54 22.47 14.49
CA ASN A 583 -28.80 22.14 15.17
C ASN A 583 -29.89 21.64 14.21
N ASP A 584 -29.94 22.12 12.97
CA ASP A 584 -30.83 21.56 11.94
C ASP A 584 -30.39 20.14 11.55
N ALA A 585 -29.09 19.86 11.47
CA ALA A 585 -28.57 18.50 11.28
C ALA A 585 -28.91 17.54 12.45
N LEU A 586 -28.84 18.02 13.69
CA LEU A 586 -29.18 17.26 14.89
C LEU A 586 -30.69 16.96 15.02
N LYS A 587 -31.57 17.72 14.34
CA LYS A 587 -33.01 17.37 14.25
C LYS A 587 -33.26 16.16 13.35
N VAL A 588 -32.41 15.93 12.37
CA VAL A 588 -32.43 14.74 11.51
C VAL A 588 -31.82 13.54 12.25
N ASN A 589 -30.67 13.74 12.90
CA ASN A 589 -29.98 12.70 13.67
C ASN A 589 -29.36 13.25 14.95
N GLU A 590 -30.10 13.15 16.06
CA GLU A 590 -29.70 13.57 17.41
C GLU A 590 -28.39 12.92 17.88
N LYS A 591 -28.06 11.73 17.36
CA LYS A 591 -26.87 10.95 17.74
C LYS A 591 -25.73 11.02 16.71
N CYS A 592 -25.73 12.01 15.82
CA CYS A 592 -24.61 12.22 14.91
C CYS A 592 -23.40 12.81 15.68
N SER A 593 -22.38 11.98 15.99
CA SER A 593 -21.22 12.46 16.75
C SER A 593 -20.38 13.51 15.98
N ASN A 594 -20.36 13.46 14.65
CA ASN A 594 -19.76 14.52 13.81
C ASN A 594 -20.45 15.88 14.05
N ALA A 595 -21.78 15.89 14.13
CA ALA A 595 -22.56 17.10 14.40
C ALA A 595 -22.37 17.59 15.84
N LEU A 596 -22.44 16.68 16.83
CA LEU A 596 -22.21 17.01 18.24
C LEU A 596 -20.77 17.53 18.49
N SER A 597 -19.76 16.90 17.88
CA SER A 597 -18.37 17.38 17.96
C SER A 597 -18.20 18.77 17.34
N MET A 598 -18.80 19.02 16.17
CA MET A 598 -18.78 20.35 15.55
C MET A 598 -19.52 21.40 16.41
N LEU A 599 -20.62 21.02 17.06
CA LEU A 599 -21.33 21.90 18.00
C LEU A 599 -20.46 22.24 19.21
N GLY A 600 -19.80 21.26 19.83
CA GLY A 600 -18.92 21.47 20.97
C GLY A 600 -17.74 22.42 20.66
N GLU A 601 -17.18 22.36 19.44
CA GLU A 601 -16.19 23.34 18.98
C GLU A 601 -16.77 24.76 18.86
N LEU A 602 -17.99 24.89 18.34
CA LEU A 602 -18.66 26.19 18.16
C LEU A 602 -19.05 26.79 19.51
N GLU A 603 -19.48 25.97 20.47
CA GLU A 603 -19.72 26.38 21.86
C GLU A 603 -18.43 26.84 22.56
N LEU A 604 -17.29 26.15 22.35
CA LEU A 604 -15.98 26.64 22.81
C LEU A 604 -15.62 28.01 22.20
N LYS A 605 -15.89 28.22 20.90
CA LYS A 605 -15.70 29.53 20.25
C LYS A 605 -16.64 30.62 20.77
N ASN A 606 -17.78 30.25 21.35
CA ASN A 606 -18.76 31.16 21.96
C ASN A 606 -18.53 31.40 23.47
N ASP A 607 -17.44 30.84 24.04
CA ASP A 607 -17.14 30.81 25.49
C ASP A 607 -18.20 30.04 26.35
N ASP A 608 -19.05 29.21 25.73
CA ASP A 608 -20.06 28.35 26.37
C ASP A 608 -19.44 27.04 26.94
N TRP A 609 -18.34 27.16 27.69
CA TRP A 609 -17.49 26.02 28.12
C TRP A 609 -18.21 24.89 28.87
N VAL A 610 -19.29 25.19 29.58
CA VAL A 610 -20.06 24.18 30.32
C VAL A 610 -20.84 23.29 29.35
N ARG A 611 -21.51 23.89 28.34
CA ARG A 611 -22.26 23.13 27.32
C ARG A 611 -21.32 22.30 26.46
N ALA A 612 -20.24 22.91 25.94
CA ALA A 612 -19.27 22.21 25.09
C ALA A 612 -18.80 20.87 25.68
N LYS A 613 -18.58 20.82 26.99
CA LYS A 613 -18.22 19.60 27.73
C LYS A 613 -19.31 18.52 27.69
N GLU A 614 -20.57 18.93 27.86
CA GLU A 614 -21.72 18.03 27.83
C GLU A 614 -22.00 17.55 26.40
N THR A 615 -21.83 18.43 25.40
CA THR A 615 -21.95 18.15 23.98
C THR A 615 -20.86 17.16 23.50
N PHE A 616 -19.59 17.36 23.85
CA PHE A 616 -18.53 16.38 23.54
C PHE A 616 -18.73 15.05 24.30
N ARG A 617 -19.29 15.08 25.52
CA ARG A 617 -19.68 13.84 26.22
C ARG A 617 -20.78 13.10 25.45
N ALA A 618 -21.80 13.80 24.96
CA ALA A 618 -22.86 13.21 24.14
C ALA A 618 -22.31 12.62 22.82
N ALA A 619 -21.34 13.29 22.18
CA ALA A 619 -20.65 12.75 20.99
C ALA A 619 -19.91 11.42 21.28
N GLY A 620 -19.20 11.34 22.41
CA GLY A 620 -18.59 10.09 22.86
C GLY A 620 -19.60 9.00 23.23
N GLU A 621 -20.69 9.35 23.91
CA GLU A 621 -21.76 8.42 24.28
C GLU A 621 -22.55 7.91 23.06
N ALA A 622 -22.66 8.70 21.99
CA ALA A 622 -23.28 8.30 20.73
C ALA A 622 -22.49 7.23 19.93
N THR A 623 -21.24 6.94 20.32
CA THR A 623 -20.34 6.00 19.62
C THR A 623 -19.78 4.89 20.53
N ASP A 624 -20.38 4.66 21.70
CA ASP A 624 -19.86 3.79 22.76
C ASP A 624 -18.41 4.10 23.20
N GLY A 625 -17.97 5.36 23.07
CA GLY A 625 -16.59 5.77 23.37
C GLY A 625 -15.56 5.39 22.30
N LYS A 626 -15.99 5.17 21.05
CA LYS A 626 -15.10 4.94 19.89
C LYS A 626 -14.71 6.25 19.18
N ASP A 627 -15.47 7.33 19.37
CA ASP A 627 -15.12 8.65 18.83
C ASP A 627 -13.87 9.22 19.54
N SER A 628 -12.73 9.07 18.85
CA SER A 628 -11.44 9.62 19.27
C SER A 628 -11.41 11.14 19.26
N TYR A 629 -12.18 11.81 18.40
CA TYR A 629 -12.20 13.27 18.30
C TYR A 629 -12.96 13.88 19.48
N ALA A 630 -14.12 13.33 19.83
CA ALA A 630 -14.87 13.70 21.03
C ALA A 630 -14.04 13.42 22.30
N THR A 631 -13.40 12.26 22.38
CA THR A 631 -12.54 11.87 23.52
C THR A 631 -11.33 12.82 23.67
N LEU A 632 -10.70 13.19 22.55
CA LEU A 632 -9.58 14.14 22.54
C LEU A 632 -10.03 15.57 22.86
N SER A 633 -11.20 15.99 22.39
CA SER A 633 -11.78 17.30 22.69
C SER A 633 -12.13 17.45 24.17
N LEU A 634 -12.60 16.37 24.82
CA LEU A 634 -12.71 16.29 26.29
C LEU A 634 -11.35 16.32 26.99
N GLY A 635 -10.30 15.76 26.39
CA GLY A 635 -8.92 15.88 26.86
C GLY A 635 -8.45 17.33 26.86
N ASN A 636 -8.60 18.02 25.72
CA ASN A 636 -8.29 19.44 25.53
C ASN A 636 -9.10 20.31 26.51
N TRP A 637 -10.40 20.05 26.67
CA TRP A 637 -11.26 20.75 27.61
C TRP A 637 -10.73 20.65 29.05
N ASN A 638 -10.30 19.46 29.49
CA ASN A 638 -9.74 19.29 30.83
C ASN A 638 -8.38 19.99 30.98
N TYR A 639 -7.53 19.97 29.95
CA TYR A 639 -6.25 20.70 29.97
C TYR A 639 -6.46 22.21 30.16
N PHE A 640 -7.31 22.83 29.34
CA PHE A 640 -7.61 24.26 29.50
C PHE A 640 -8.36 24.58 30.80
N ALA A 641 -9.21 23.68 31.30
CA ALA A 641 -9.87 23.84 32.60
C ALA A 641 -8.89 23.82 33.80
N ALA A 642 -7.74 23.15 33.68
CA ALA A 642 -6.67 23.26 34.68
C ALA A 642 -6.06 24.67 34.69
N LEU A 643 -5.72 25.19 33.50
CA LEU A 643 -5.05 26.49 33.33
C LEU A 643 -5.94 27.70 33.67
N ARG A 644 -7.24 27.64 33.38
CA ARG A 644 -8.18 28.78 33.52
C ARG A 644 -8.58 29.10 34.98
N ASN A 645 -8.02 28.42 35.96
CA ASN A 645 -8.40 28.56 37.37
C ASN A 645 -7.76 29.81 38.02
N GLU A 646 -8.49 30.93 38.04
CA GLU A 646 -8.08 32.23 38.59
C GLU A 646 -7.43 32.18 39.98
N LYS A 647 -7.85 31.21 40.82
CA LYS A 647 -7.38 31.06 42.20
C LYS A 647 -6.29 29.99 42.37
N ARG A 648 -5.77 29.43 41.26
CA ARG A 648 -4.71 28.40 41.18
C ARG A 648 -4.78 27.38 42.32
N ASN A 649 -5.88 26.62 42.38
CA ASN A 649 -6.02 25.53 43.34
C ASN A 649 -5.29 24.28 42.80
N PRO A 650 -4.09 23.92 43.33
CA PRO A 650 -3.23 22.93 42.68
C PRO A 650 -3.82 21.52 42.70
N LYS A 651 -4.77 21.25 43.61
CA LYS A 651 -5.48 19.97 43.66
C LYS A 651 -6.45 19.80 42.49
N LEU A 652 -7.19 20.86 42.13
CA LEU A 652 -8.10 20.83 40.99
C LEU A 652 -7.33 20.76 39.67
N GLU A 653 -6.28 21.57 39.56
CA GLU A 653 -5.32 21.59 38.45
C GLU A 653 -4.74 20.20 38.19
N ALA A 654 -4.17 19.54 39.22
CA ALA A 654 -3.66 18.18 39.12
C ALA A 654 -4.73 17.15 38.71
N THR A 655 -5.96 17.23 39.23
CA THR A 655 -7.04 16.31 38.82
C THR A 655 -7.47 16.50 37.38
N HIS A 656 -7.44 17.73 36.85
CA HIS A 656 -7.77 18.01 35.45
C HIS A 656 -6.64 17.57 34.50
N LEU A 657 -5.37 17.81 34.85
CA LEU A 657 -4.22 17.35 34.08
C LEU A 657 -4.14 15.82 34.00
N GLU A 658 -4.32 15.11 35.11
CA GLU A 658 -4.26 13.65 35.08
C GLU A 658 -5.45 13.03 34.32
N LYS A 659 -6.64 13.67 34.37
CA LYS A 659 -7.79 13.26 33.56
C LYS A 659 -7.62 13.56 32.07
N SER A 660 -6.97 14.66 31.72
CA SER A 660 -6.60 14.98 30.34
C SER A 660 -5.63 13.93 29.78
N LYS A 661 -4.60 13.55 30.56
CA LYS A 661 -3.66 12.46 30.25
C LYS A 661 -4.36 11.12 30.05
N GLU A 662 -5.30 10.77 30.93
CA GLU A 662 -6.10 9.53 30.82
C GLU A 662 -6.82 9.46 29.46
N LEU A 663 -7.43 10.56 29.02
CA LEU A 663 -8.17 10.65 27.76
C LEU A 663 -7.25 10.57 26.54
N TYR A 664 -6.12 11.29 26.51
CA TYR A 664 -5.15 11.15 25.41
C TYR A 664 -4.54 9.74 25.33
N THR A 665 -4.23 9.14 26.49
CA THR A 665 -3.69 7.76 26.54
C THR A 665 -4.71 6.75 26.04
N ARG A 666 -6.00 6.94 26.36
CA ARG A 666 -7.09 6.11 25.85
C ARG A 666 -7.19 6.15 24.32
N VAL A 667 -7.08 7.35 23.72
CA VAL A 667 -7.07 7.52 22.26
C VAL A 667 -5.84 6.87 21.64
N LEU A 668 -4.65 6.99 22.24
CA LEU A 668 -3.43 6.33 21.74
C LEU A 668 -3.48 4.80 21.83
N VAL A 669 -4.17 4.24 22.82
CA VAL A 669 -4.39 2.78 22.92
C VAL A 669 -5.37 2.27 21.84
N GLN A 670 -6.35 3.09 21.44
CA GLN A 670 -7.28 2.77 20.33
C GLN A 670 -6.62 3.00 18.96
N HIS A 671 -5.83 4.07 18.82
CA HIS A 671 -5.23 4.53 17.57
C HIS A 671 -3.79 5.03 17.81
N PRO A 672 -2.77 4.13 17.75
CA PRO A 672 -1.38 4.47 18.05
C PRO A 672 -0.79 5.59 17.18
N ALA A 673 -1.29 5.77 15.96
CA ALA A 673 -0.86 6.82 15.03
C ALA A 673 -1.54 8.19 15.25
N ASN A 674 -2.31 8.40 16.33
CA ASN A 674 -3.05 9.65 16.55
C ASN A 674 -2.12 10.80 16.98
N LEU A 675 -1.69 11.59 16.00
CA LEU A 675 -0.80 12.74 16.14
C LEU A 675 -1.30 13.80 17.14
N TYR A 676 -2.60 14.07 17.18
CA TYR A 676 -3.18 15.04 18.11
C TYR A 676 -3.15 14.53 19.56
N ALA A 677 -3.41 13.24 19.78
CA ALA A 677 -3.33 12.63 21.12
C ALA A 677 -1.88 12.55 21.62
N ALA A 678 -0.93 12.28 20.73
CA ALA A 678 0.50 12.35 21.03
C ALA A 678 0.95 13.78 21.38
N ASN A 679 0.51 14.79 20.62
CA ASN A 679 0.76 16.21 20.92
C ASN A 679 0.20 16.60 22.30
N GLY A 680 -1.07 16.26 22.60
CA GLY A 680 -1.68 16.52 23.90
C GLY A 680 -0.97 15.83 25.07
N ALA A 681 -0.52 14.58 24.87
CA ALA A 681 0.27 13.85 25.87
C ALA A 681 1.64 14.52 26.10
N GLY A 682 2.34 14.93 25.03
CA GLY A 682 3.60 15.67 25.10
C GLY A 682 3.47 16.99 25.87
N VAL A 683 2.37 17.73 25.69
CA VAL A 683 2.10 18.96 26.45
C VAL A 683 2.00 18.69 27.96
N ILE A 684 1.29 17.64 28.38
CA ILE A 684 1.18 17.29 29.81
C ILE A 684 2.52 16.83 30.40
N LEU A 685 3.38 16.20 29.60
CA LEU A 685 4.73 15.83 30.02
C LEU A 685 5.63 17.08 30.17
N ALA A 686 5.49 18.08 29.30
CA ALA A 686 6.20 19.35 29.39
C ALA A 686 5.77 20.16 30.62
N GLU A 687 4.47 20.24 30.93
CA GLU A 687 3.95 20.85 32.18
C GLU A 687 4.46 20.11 33.44
N LYS A 688 4.76 18.82 33.33
CA LYS A 688 5.41 18.02 34.40
C LYS A 688 6.94 18.12 34.40
N GLY A 689 7.52 19.02 33.59
CA GLY A 689 8.96 19.28 33.49
C GLY A 689 9.77 18.20 32.76
N GLN A 690 9.12 17.25 32.09
CA GLN A 690 9.78 16.13 31.39
C GLN A 690 10.15 16.52 29.96
N PHE A 691 10.96 17.58 29.84
CA PHE A 691 11.23 18.26 28.57
C PHE A 691 11.80 17.36 27.48
N ASP A 692 12.75 16.47 27.79
CA ASP A 692 13.35 15.60 26.77
C ASP A 692 12.38 14.59 26.17
N VAL A 693 11.60 13.90 27.00
CA VAL A 693 10.54 12.98 26.52
C VAL A 693 9.49 13.73 25.71
N SER A 694 9.17 14.97 26.11
CA SER A 694 8.21 15.83 25.40
C SER A 694 8.75 16.28 24.04
N LYS A 695 10.01 16.69 23.97
CA LYS A 695 10.74 17.04 22.75
C LYS A 695 10.76 15.85 21.77
N ASP A 696 11.08 14.65 22.24
CA ASP A 696 11.15 13.45 21.40
C ASP A 696 9.77 13.09 20.81
N ILE A 697 8.69 13.21 21.61
CA ILE A 697 7.30 13.06 21.14
C ILE A 697 6.94 14.15 20.12
N PHE A 698 7.19 15.43 20.43
CA PHE A 698 6.89 16.53 19.50
C PHE A 698 7.66 16.42 18.18
N THR A 699 8.88 15.87 18.20
CA THR A 699 9.68 15.66 16.99
C THR A 699 9.04 14.59 16.10
N GLN A 700 8.66 13.43 16.67
CA GLN A 700 7.94 12.38 15.93
C GLN A 700 6.62 12.88 15.33
N VAL A 701 5.87 13.69 16.09
CA VAL A 701 4.61 14.30 15.61
C VAL A 701 4.89 15.35 14.52
N GLN A 702 5.96 16.15 14.65
CA GLN A 702 6.35 17.15 13.65
C GLN A 702 6.76 16.50 12.32
N GLU A 703 7.51 15.41 12.37
CA GLU A 703 7.94 14.62 11.21
C GLU A 703 6.74 14.00 10.50
N ALA A 704 5.88 13.27 11.23
CA ALA A 704 4.69 12.64 10.68
C ALA A 704 3.68 13.66 10.11
N ALA A 705 3.44 14.79 10.81
CA ALA A 705 2.60 15.87 10.31
C ALA A 705 3.23 16.62 9.12
N SER A 706 4.56 16.64 8.99
CA SER A 706 5.23 17.25 7.83
C SER A 706 5.28 16.33 6.61
N GLY A 707 5.08 15.02 6.79
CA GLY A 707 4.94 14.04 5.72
C GLY A 707 3.53 13.92 5.13
N ASN A 708 2.51 14.54 5.74
CA ASN A 708 1.13 14.52 5.24
C ASN A 708 0.65 15.94 4.90
N ILE A 709 0.25 16.16 3.65
CA ILE A 709 -0.10 17.48 3.09
C ILE A 709 -1.34 18.09 3.78
N PHE A 710 -2.32 17.26 4.16
CA PHE A 710 -3.56 17.69 4.79
C PHE A 710 -3.43 17.95 6.31
N VAL A 711 -2.38 17.44 6.97
CA VAL A 711 -2.21 17.54 8.42
C VAL A 711 -1.39 18.77 8.81
N GLN A 712 -2.05 19.93 8.81
CA GLN A 712 -1.45 21.17 9.30
C GLN A 712 -1.56 21.27 10.83
N MET A 713 -0.43 21.05 11.53
CA MET A 713 -0.31 21.16 12.99
C MET A 713 0.72 22.23 13.39
N PRO A 714 0.40 23.54 13.28
CA PRO A 714 1.28 24.62 13.74
C PRO A 714 1.61 24.53 15.23
N ASP A 715 0.66 24.04 16.04
CA ASP A 715 0.77 23.84 17.49
C ASP A 715 2.02 23.05 17.87
N VAL A 716 2.41 22.04 17.09
CA VAL A 716 3.56 21.17 17.38
C VAL A 716 4.87 21.93 17.24
N TRP A 717 4.97 22.85 16.27
CA TRP A 717 6.12 23.72 16.09
C TRP A 717 6.24 24.73 17.23
N ILE A 718 5.09 25.24 17.72
CA ILE A 718 5.01 26.15 18.87
C ILE A 718 5.39 25.40 20.16
N ASN A 719 4.87 24.20 20.36
CA ASN A 719 5.16 23.35 21.53
C ASN A 719 6.63 22.92 21.58
N LEU A 720 7.21 22.48 20.46
CA LEU A 720 8.63 22.15 20.36
C LEU A 720 9.51 23.39 20.61
N ALA A 721 9.10 24.57 20.12
CA ALA A 721 9.79 25.83 20.40
C ALA A 721 9.71 26.25 21.88
N HIS A 722 8.57 26.04 22.55
CA HIS A 722 8.43 26.21 24.00
C HIS A 722 9.34 25.26 24.79
N VAL A 723 9.49 24.00 24.35
CA VAL A 723 10.39 23.04 25.00
C VAL A 723 11.85 23.43 24.81
N TYR A 724 12.30 23.80 23.60
CA TYR A 724 13.66 24.30 23.39
C TYR A 724 13.95 25.57 24.19
N PHE A 725 12.97 26.47 24.32
CA PHE A 725 13.07 27.67 25.17
C PHE A 725 13.21 27.30 26.65
N ALA A 726 12.42 26.35 27.16
CA ALA A 726 12.52 25.85 28.53
C ALA A 726 13.86 25.13 28.82
N GLN A 727 14.45 24.50 27.80
CA GLN A 727 15.81 23.92 27.85
C GLN A 727 16.93 24.96 27.65
N GLY A 728 16.61 26.25 27.50
CA GLY A 728 17.59 27.33 27.27
C GLY A 728 18.21 27.36 25.86
N ASN A 729 17.79 26.48 24.94
CA ASN A 729 18.28 26.47 23.57
C ASN A 729 17.49 27.45 22.68
N PHE A 730 17.69 28.74 22.95
CA PHE A 730 17.04 29.83 22.22
C PHE A 730 17.30 29.77 20.70
N SER A 731 18.46 29.28 20.28
CA SER A 731 18.83 29.17 18.86
C SER A 731 17.92 28.23 18.05
N LEU A 732 17.43 27.14 18.67
CA LEU A 732 16.47 26.24 18.05
C LEU A 732 15.03 26.74 18.22
N ALA A 733 14.69 27.31 19.37
CA ALA A 733 13.37 27.92 19.60
C ALA A 733 13.06 29.00 18.56
N VAL A 734 13.99 29.94 18.31
CA VAL A 734 13.90 30.98 17.27
C VAL A 734 13.62 30.38 15.89
N LYS A 735 14.36 29.33 15.49
CA LYS A 735 14.16 28.64 14.20
C LYS A 735 12.76 28.02 14.10
N MET A 736 12.27 27.38 15.15
CA MET A 736 10.95 26.73 15.14
C MET A 736 9.80 27.76 15.06
N TYR A 737 9.86 28.87 15.80
CA TYR A 737 8.87 29.95 15.67
C TYR A 737 8.90 30.62 14.29
N GLN A 738 10.10 30.90 13.74
CA GLN A 738 10.25 31.49 12.41
C GLN A 738 9.73 30.57 11.30
N ASN A 739 9.98 29.25 11.41
CA ASN A 739 9.46 28.26 10.48
C ASN A 739 7.94 28.13 10.58
N CYS A 740 7.37 28.15 11.79
CA CYS A 740 5.92 28.14 11.99
C CYS A 740 5.23 29.38 11.38
N LEU A 741 5.74 30.58 11.68
CA LEU A 741 5.27 31.84 11.10
C LEU A 741 5.32 31.85 9.56
N ARG A 742 6.36 31.27 8.98
CA ARG A 742 6.53 31.19 7.52
C ARG A 742 5.62 30.15 6.88
N LYS A 743 5.48 28.95 7.48
CA LYS A 743 4.76 27.80 6.90
C LYS A 743 3.24 27.92 6.99
N PHE A 744 2.71 28.43 8.11
CA PHE A 744 1.26 28.37 8.39
C PHE A 744 0.57 29.75 8.45
N TYR A 745 1.30 30.82 8.77
CA TYR A 745 0.72 32.13 9.09
C TYR A 745 1.17 33.27 8.16
N TYR A 746 1.85 32.97 7.05
CA TYR A 746 2.34 33.97 6.08
C TYR A 746 3.04 35.20 6.72
N ASN A 747 3.75 34.98 7.85
CA ASN A 747 4.40 36.01 8.66
C ASN A 747 3.47 37.02 9.40
N THR A 748 2.15 36.80 9.50
CA THR A 748 1.18 37.78 10.06
C THR A 748 0.65 37.49 11.48
N ASP A 749 1.00 36.37 12.13
CA ASP A 749 0.51 36.11 13.50
C ASP A 749 1.29 36.89 14.58
N TYR A 750 0.57 37.68 15.41
CA TYR A 750 1.19 38.53 16.44
C TYR A 750 1.56 37.76 17.72
N GLN A 751 0.92 36.62 18.01
CA GLN A 751 1.11 35.88 19.25
C GLN A 751 2.38 35.02 19.18
N ILE A 752 2.65 34.40 18.04
CA ILE A 752 3.91 33.71 17.76
C ILE A 752 5.06 34.72 17.64
N LEU A 753 4.81 35.93 17.11
CA LEU A 753 5.80 37.02 17.15
C LEU A 753 6.10 37.46 18.60
N LEU A 754 5.12 37.46 19.51
CA LEU A 754 5.36 37.73 20.94
C LEU A 754 6.21 36.62 21.59
N TYR A 755 5.95 35.34 21.30
CA TYR A 755 6.80 34.24 21.77
C TYR A 755 8.23 34.33 21.23
N LEU A 756 8.38 34.63 19.93
CA LEU A 756 9.69 34.85 19.29
C LEU A 756 10.42 36.05 19.92
N ALA A 757 9.75 37.18 20.12
CA ALA A 757 10.30 38.34 20.80
C ALA A 757 10.78 38.02 22.22
N ARG A 758 9.99 37.24 22.98
CA ARG A 758 10.42 36.76 24.30
C ARG A 758 11.67 35.88 24.22
N THR A 759 11.79 35.00 23.22
CA THR A 759 13.03 34.21 23.04
C THR A 759 14.24 35.07 22.72
N PHE A 760 14.08 36.16 21.95
CA PHE A 760 15.15 37.13 21.74
C PHE A 760 15.47 37.94 23.01
N TYR A 761 14.49 38.21 23.88
CA TYR A 761 14.70 38.89 25.16
C TYR A 761 15.52 38.05 26.15
N GLU A 762 15.16 36.78 26.38
CA GLU A 762 15.94 35.91 27.29
C GLU A 762 17.31 35.52 26.69
N ALA A 763 17.48 35.60 25.37
CA ALA A 763 18.75 35.41 24.67
C ALA A 763 19.60 36.69 24.55
N GLU A 764 19.18 37.80 25.18
CA GLU A 764 19.83 39.12 25.15
C GLU A 764 20.01 39.75 23.74
N LEU A 765 19.27 39.25 22.73
CA LEU A 765 19.25 39.72 21.35
C LEU A 765 18.31 40.93 21.19
N TRP A 766 18.60 42.01 21.93
CA TRP A 766 17.69 43.14 22.16
C TRP A 766 17.17 43.81 20.87
N GLN A 767 18.02 43.97 19.84
CA GLN A 767 17.63 44.62 18.59
C GLN A 767 16.62 43.79 17.79
N ASP A 768 16.76 42.46 17.77
CA ASP A 768 15.82 41.59 17.05
C ASP A 768 14.54 41.34 17.86
N CYS A 769 14.64 41.35 19.20
CA CYS A 769 13.48 41.50 20.09
C CYS A 769 12.68 42.76 19.72
N LYS A 770 13.32 43.93 19.67
CA LYS A 770 12.67 45.20 19.32
C LYS A 770 12.01 45.17 17.93
N LYS A 771 12.73 44.71 16.88
CA LYS A 771 12.18 44.57 15.52
C LYS A 771 10.93 43.67 15.50
N THR A 772 10.98 42.56 16.24
CA THR A 772 9.89 41.58 16.31
C THR A 772 8.66 42.16 17.04
N LEU A 773 8.87 42.89 18.15
CA LEU A 773 7.79 43.57 18.87
C LEU A 773 7.16 44.70 18.05
N LEU A 774 7.95 45.51 17.35
CA LEU A 774 7.42 46.56 16.46
C LEU A 774 6.56 45.97 15.33
N ARG A 775 6.94 44.82 14.77
CA ARG A 775 6.14 44.07 13.79
C ARG A 775 4.85 43.49 14.41
N ALA A 776 4.91 42.97 15.64
CA ALA A 776 3.72 42.52 16.37
C ALA A 776 2.75 43.68 16.68
N ILE A 777 3.28 44.85 17.06
CA ILE A 777 2.49 46.09 17.27
C ILE A 777 1.85 46.57 15.96
N HIS A 778 2.52 46.43 14.81
CA HIS A 778 1.92 46.79 13.52
C HIS A 778 0.70 45.91 13.18
N LEU A 779 0.74 44.63 13.55
CA LEU A 779 -0.35 43.67 13.33
C LEU A 779 -1.49 43.81 14.36
N ALA A 780 -1.16 44.08 15.62
CA ALA A 780 -2.10 44.23 16.72
C ALA A 780 -1.92 45.58 17.46
N PRO A 781 -2.16 46.74 16.81
CA PRO A 781 -1.82 48.05 17.37
C PRO A 781 -2.63 48.43 18.60
N SER A 782 -3.82 47.84 18.79
CA SER A 782 -4.65 47.99 19.99
C SER A 782 -4.13 47.22 21.20
N ASN A 783 -3.17 46.30 21.05
CA ASN A 783 -2.64 45.54 22.17
C ASN A 783 -1.55 46.34 22.93
N TYR A 784 -1.93 46.84 24.11
CA TYR A 784 -1.06 47.63 24.97
C TYR A 784 0.08 46.82 25.63
N THR A 785 -0.01 45.48 25.73
CA THR A 785 1.08 44.68 26.32
C THR A 785 2.31 44.72 25.44
N LEU A 786 2.15 44.51 24.13
CA LEU A 786 3.23 44.56 23.14
C LEU A 786 4.00 45.89 23.19
N ARG A 787 3.29 47.00 23.44
CA ARG A 787 3.87 48.33 23.63
C ARG A 787 4.69 48.43 24.92
N PHE A 788 4.19 47.88 26.03
CA PHE A 788 4.92 47.83 27.30
C PHE A 788 6.19 46.98 27.16
N ASP A 789 6.06 45.78 26.58
CA ASP A 789 7.18 44.86 26.33
C ASP A 789 8.25 45.51 25.44
N ALA A 790 7.86 46.27 24.41
CA ALA A 790 8.78 47.04 23.58
C ALA A 790 9.53 48.13 24.37
N GLY A 791 8.85 48.86 25.25
CA GLY A 791 9.48 49.83 26.15
C GLY A 791 10.50 49.19 27.11
N VAL A 792 10.19 48.00 27.63
CA VAL A 792 11.10 47.23 28.50
C VAL A 792 12.32 46.73 27.71
N ALA A 793 12.14 46.24 26.47
CA ALA A 793 13.24 45.84 25.60
C ALA A 793 14.18 47.01 25.25
N MET A 794 13.62 48.20 24.93
CA MET A 794 14.39 49.43 24.69
C MET A 794 15.20 49.87 25.93
N GLN A 795 14.57 49.81 27.11
CA GLN A 795 15.22 50.11 28.40
C GLN A 795 16.37 49.15 28.69
N LYS A 796 16.19 47.85 28.45
CA LYS A 796 17.21 46.80 28.64
C LYS A 796 18.38 46.90 27.66
N PHE A 797 18.11 47.12 26.37
CA PHE A 797 19.15 47.38 25.37
C PHE A 797 20.08 48.52 25.79
N SER A 798 19.47 49.62 26.25
CA SER A 798 20.19 50.83 26.63
C SER A 798 20.99 50.63 27.92
N ALA A 799 20.42 49.96 28.92
CA ALA A 799 21.13 49.61 30.15
C ALA A 799 22.35 48.70 29.87
N SER A 800 22.18 47.65 29.06
CA SER A 800 23.26 46.73 28.64
C SER A 800 24.37 47.47 27.88
N THR A 801 24.01 48.34 26.93
CA THR A 801 24.99 49.12 26.16
C THR A 801 25.76 50.11 27.03
N LEU A 802 25.12 50.69 28.07
CA LEU A 802 25.78 51.55 29.06
C LEU A 802 26.62 50.79 30.10
N GLN A 803 26.58 49.45 30.12
CA GLN A 803 27.39 48.60 30.99
C GLN A 803 28.69 48.10 30.35
N LYS A 804 28.79 48.06 29.00
CA LYS A 804 30.04 47.73 28.28
C LYS A 804 31.22 48.57 28.78
N THR A 805 32.45 48.04 28.85
CA THR A 805 33.60 48.84 29.28
C THR A 805 33.97 49.91 28.24
N LYS A 806 34.03 49.52 26.97
CA LYS A 806 34.31 50.38 25.80
C LYS A 806 33.04 50.60 24.98
N ARG A 807 32.86 51.83 24.51
CA ARG A 807 31.66 52.34 23.83
C ARG A 807 32.06 53.39 22.81
N THR A 808 31.53 53.28 21.58
CA THR A 808 31.64 54.37 20.60
C THR A 808 30.66 55.50 20.95
N ALA A 809 30.98 56.73 20.55
CA ALA A 809 30.08 57.86 20.75
C ALA A 809 28.75 57.67 19.99
N ASP A 810 28.75 56.99 18.83
CA ASP A 810 27.53 56.69 18.07
C ASP A 810 26.65 55.61 18.72
N GLU A 811 27.21 54.59 19.36
CA GLU A 811 26.42 53.69 20.22
C GLU A 811 25.73 54.48 21.34
N VAL A 812 26.44 55.37 22.02
CA VAL A 812 25.84 56.16 23.11
C VAL A 812 24.77 57.12 22.56
N ARG A 813 25.01 57.81 21.43
CA ARG A 813 23.99 58.62 20.73
C ARG A 813 22.75 57.79 20.38
N SER A 814 22.93 56.55 19.91
CA SER A 814 21.83 55.62 19.64
C SER A 814 21.05 55.25 20.91
N THR A 815 21.73 54.95 22.03
CA THR A 815 21.05 54.63 23.31
C THR A 815 20.25 55.80 23.88
N VAL A 816 20.69 57.05 23.70
CA VAL A 816 19.92 58.23 24.10
C VAL A 816 18.59 58.28 23.35
N VAL A 817 18.62 58.13 22.02
CA VAL A 817 17.42 58.09 21.17
C VAL A 817 16.50 56.91 21.52
N GLU A 818 17.05 55.74 21.84
CA GLU A 818 16.25 54.59 22.25
C GLU A 818 15.59 54.80 23.63
N LEU A 819 16.30 55.41 24.59
CA LEU A 819 15.75 55.77 25.90
C LEU A 819 14.67 56.86 25.82
N GLU A 820 14.84 57.87 24.96
CA GLU A 820 13.80 58.88 24.71
C GLU A 820 12.52 58.23 24.13
N ASN A 821 12.68 57.26 23.22
CA ASN A 821 11.54 56.49 22.71
C ASN A 821 10.91 55.59 23.78
N ALA A 822 11.70 54.95 24.64
CA ALA A 822 11.18 54.20 25.79
C ALA A 822 10.37 55.08 26.75
N VAL A 823 10.89 56.26 27.11
CA VAL A 823 10.16 57.26 27.92
C VAL A 823 8.86 57.66 27.22
N ARG A 824 8.89 57.94 25.91
CA ARG A 824 7.69 58.29 25.14
C ARG A 824 6.63 57.18 25.18
N VAL A 825 7.03 55.91 24.99
CA VAL A 825 6.12 54.75 25.04
C VAL A 825 5.53 54.56 26.43
N PHE A 826 6.35 54.59 27.49
CA PHE A 826 5.83 54.49 28.87
C PHE A 826 4.95 55.68 29.26
N SER A 827 5.28 56.92 28.86
CA SER A 827 4.41 58.08 29.09
C SER A 827 3.07 57.97 28.37
N GLN A 828 3.03 57.39 27.15
CA GLN A 828 1.77 57.11 26.45
C GLN A 828 0.93 56.03 27.16
N LEU A 829 1.57 55.05 27.80
CA LEU A 829 0.89 54.02 28.59
C LEU A 829 0.35 54.55 29.93
N SER A 830 1.09 55.43 30.61
CA SER A 830 0.62 56.14 31.82
C SER A 830 -0.57 57.09 31.51
N ALA A 831 -0.51 57.79 30.38
CA ALA A 831 -1.65 58.59 29.88
C ALA A 831 -2.88 57.72 29.55
N ALA A 832 -2.69 56.47 29.12
CA ALA A 832 -3.78 55.55 28.79
C ALA A 832 -4.35 54.78 30.02
N SER A 833 -3.57 54.54 31.09
CA SER A 833 -4.09 53.93 32.33
C SER A 833 -5.09 54.83 33.04
N ASN A 834 -4.92 56.15 32.92
CA ASN A 834 -5.87 57.16 33.38
C ASN A 834 -7.25 57.11 32.68
N LEU A 835 -7.35 56.41 31.54
CA LEU A 835 -8.61 56.11 30.85
C LEU A 835 -9.06 54.64 31.04
N HIS A 836 -8.36 53.86 31.89
CA HIS A 836 -8.64 52.46 32.26
C HIS A 836 -8.65 51.43 31.12
N PHE A 837 -8.21 51.77 29.91
CA PHE A 837 -8.33 50.92 28.71
C PHE A 837 -7.53 49.59 28.73
N HIS A 838 -6.58 49.40 29.65
CA HIS A 838 -5.62 48.28 29.57
C HIS A 838 -5.11 47.73 30.91
N GLY A 839 -5.68 48.12 32.05
CA GLY A 839 -5.42 47.47 33.35
C GLY A 839 -3.98 47.45 33.88
N PHE A 840 -3.06 48.29 33.37
CA PHE A 840 -1.70 48.41 33.92
C PHE A 840 -1.68 49.33 35.15
N ASP A 841 -0.85 48.97 36.13
CA ASP A 841 -0.58 49.76 37.33
C ASP A 841 0.34 50.96 36.99
N GLU A 842 -0.23 52.16 37.03
CA GLU A 842 0.43 53.44 36.77
C GLU A 842 1.76 53.57 37.53
N LYS A 843 1.81 53.12 38.80
CA LYS A 843 3.02 53.23 39.63
C LYS A 843 4.18 52.39 39.09
N LYS A 844 3.89 51.26 38.44
CA LYS A 844 4.92 50.43 37.81
C LYS A 844 5.45 51.10 36.54
N ILE A 845 4.55 51.65 35.72
CA ILE A 845 4.93 52.42 34.53
C ILE A 845 5.83 53.60 34.94
N ASP A 846 5.45 54.35 35.98
CA ASP A 846 6.25 55.47 36.50
C ASP A 846 7.62 55.04 37.02
N THR A 847 7.76 53.87 37.65
CA THR A 847 9.10 53.35 38.01
C THR A 847 9.98 53.09 36.78
N HIS A 848 9.43 52.60 35.67
CA HIS A 848 10.19 52.45 34.42
C HIS A 848 10.52 53.83 33.80
N VAL A 849 9.60 54.81 33.83
CA VAL A 849 9.87 56.19 33.37
C VAL A 849 11.02 56.83 34.18
N CYS A 850 11.00 56.72 35.50
CA CYS A 850 12.05 57.26 36.37
C CYS A 850 13.40 56.56 36.15
N TYR A 851 13.41 55.24 35.97
CA TYR A 851 14.66 54.52 35.67
C TYR A 851 15.22 54.88 34.29
N CYS A 852 14.38 55.05 33.27
CA CYS A 852 14.82 55.57 31.97
C CYS A 852 15.41 56.98 32.05
N LYS A 853 14.85 57.89 32.88
CA LYS A 853 15.41 59.23 33.09
C LYS A 853 16.80 59.19 33.73
N HIS A 854 16.99 58.35 34.75
CA HIS A 854 18.32 58.13 35.35
C HIS A 854 19.33 57.53 34.34
N LEU A 855 18.88 56.61 33.48
CA LEU A 855 19.73 56.09 32.39
C LEU A 855 20.06 57.15 31.33
N LEU A 856 19.17 58.10 31.03
CA LEU A 856 19.44 59.24 30.14
C LEU A 856 20.49 60.19 30.74
N GLU A 857 20.42 60.47 32.04
CA GLU A 857 21.42 61.28 32.74
C GLU A 857 22.80 60.59 32.72
N ALA A 858 22.86 59.29 32.98
CA ALA A 858 24.08 58.49 32.88
C ALA A 858 24.62 58.44 31.43
N ALA A 859 23.75 58.23 30.43
CA ALA A 859 24.12 58.27 29.02
C ALA A 859 24.69 59.64 28.61
N GLY A 860 24.12 60.74 29.10
CA GLY A 860 24.63 62.10 28.86
C GLY A 860 25.99 62.40 29.51
N VAL A 861 26.39 61.66 30.53
CA VAL A 861 27.76 61.69 31.09
C VAL A 861 28.70 60.83 30.24
N HIS A 862 28.29 59.60 29.91
CA HIS A 862 29.10 58.69 29.09
C HIS A 862 29.31 59.19 27.67
N LEU A 863 28.34 59.90 27.08
CA LEU A 863 28.47 60.51 25.75
C LEU A 863 29.59 61.54 25.74
N LYS A 864 29.66 62.42 26.74
CA LYS A 864 30.72 63.43 26.87
C LYS A 864 32.09 62.80 27.09
N ALA A 865 32.15 61.66 27.79
CA ALA A 865 33.38 60.90 27.94
C ALA A 865 33.84 60.29 26.60
N ALA A 866 32.93 59.61 25.89
CA ALA A 866 33.21 58.98 24.59
C ALA A 866 33.56 60.02 23.51
N GLU A 867 32.85 61.14 23.44
CA GLU A 867 33.15 62.24 22.50
C GLU A 867 34.49 62.92 22.80
N HIS A 868 34.87 63.03 24.08
CA HIS A 868 36.18 63.56 24.48
C HIS A 868 37.32 62.55 24.20
N GLU A 869 37.08 61.25 24.37
CA GLU A 869 38.04 60.19 23.99
C GLU A 869 38.20 60.11 22.45
N GLU A 870 37.10 60.16 21.71
CA GLU A 870 37.10 60.23 20.24
C GLU A 870 37.82 61.49 19.74
N GLN A 871 37.59 62.66 20.37
CA GLN A 871 38.34 63.88 20.08
C GLN A 871 39.83 63.76 20.42
N GLN A 872 40.21 63.07 21.51
CA GLN A 872 41.64 62.82 21.80
C GLN A 872 42.29 61.87 20.81
N ILE A 873 41.58 60.83 20.35
CA ILE A 873 42.06 59.91 19.30
C ILE A 873 42.22 60.68 17.99
N ARG A 874 41.20 61.45 17.59
CA ARG A 874 41.22 62.27 16.37
C ARG A 874 42.33 63.33 16.40
N GLN A 875 42.49 64.04 17.52
CA GLN A 875 43.61 64.98 17.70
C GLN A 875 44.98 64.29 17.67
N ARG A 876 45.11 63.07 18.21
CA ARG A 876 46.36 62.29 18.10
C ARG A 876 46.63 61.88 16.65
N GLN A 877 45.62 61.47 15.90
CA GLN A 877 45.75 61.13 14.47
C GLN A 877 46.09 62.37 13.62
N GLU A 878 45.41 63.51 13.83
CA GLU A 878 45.73 64.79 13.18
C GLU A 878 47.16 65.24 13.52
N LEU A 879 47.59 65.12 14.77
CA LEU A 879 48.93 65.50 15.20
C LEU A 879 50.00 64.50 14.70
N ALA A 880 49.66 63.22 14.54
CA ALA A 880 50.51 62.23 13.87
C ALA A 880 50.68 62.55 12.37
N ARG A 881 49.59 62.86 11.64
CA ARG A 881 49.65 63.33 10.25
C ARG A 881 50.49 64.61 10.12
N GLN A 882 50.29 65.59 11.02
CA GLN A 882 51.10 66.82 11.04
C GLN A 882 52.58 66.55 11.36
N VAL A 883 52.90 65.59 12.24
CA VAL A 883 54.29 65.17 12.50
C VAL A 883 54.89 64.49 11.26
N ALA A 884 54.16 63.61 10.58
CA ALA A 884 54.62 62.98 9.34
C ALA A 884 54.90 64.03 8.25
N PHE A 885 53.96 64.95 8.00
CA PHE A 885 54.15 66.09 7.10
C PHE A 885 55.34 66.97 7.50
N ALA A 886 55.54 67.23 8.80
CA ALA A 886 56.64 68.04 9.31
C ALA A 886 58.00 67.34 9.23
N GLU A 887 58.07 66.02 9.40
CA GLU A 887 59.30 65.25 9.16
C GLU A 887 59.67 65.27 7.68
N ASP A 888 58.70 65.09 6.79
CA ASP A 888 58.95 65.06 5.34
C ASP A 888 59.29 66.46 4.79
N ALA A 889 58.69 67.52 5.34
CA ALA A 889 59.11 68.90 5.12
C ALA A 889 60.52 69.18 5.65
N ARG A 890 60.91 68.62 6.80
CA ARG A 890 62.28 68.73 7.35
C ARG A 890 63.31 68.03 6.48
N ARG A 891 63.02 66.82 5.98
CA ARG A 891 63.89 66.10 5.03
C ARG A 891 64.21 66.98 3.82
N LYS A 892 63.18 67.50 3.16
CA LYS A 892 63.28 68.42 2.01
C LYS A 892 64.04 69.71 2.35
N ALA A 893 63.84 70.27 3.55
CA ALA A 893 64.53 71.49 3.98
C ALA A 893 66.02 71.28 4.32
N ASP A 894 66.40 70.14 4.92
CA ASP A 894 67.80 69.85 5.24
C ASP A 894 68.61 69.43 3.99
N GLU A 895 67.96 68.84 2.98
CA GLU A 895 68.53 68.67 1.64
C GLU A 895 68.83 70.02 0.98
N GLN A 896 67.86 70.95 0.96
CA GLN A 896 68.08 72.31 0.46
C GLN A 896 69.17 73.06 1.24
N ARG A 897 69.26 72.87 2.56
CA ARG A 897 70.31 73.48 3.39
C ARG A 897 71.70 72.93 3.11
N LYS A 898 71.85 71.62 2.87
CA LYS A 898 73.14 71.05 2.42
C LYS A 898 73.58 71.71 1.12
N PHE A 899 72.69 71.76 0.12
CA PHE A 899 72.96 72.37 -1.18
C PHE A 899 73.39 73.85 -1.05
N GLN A 900 72.67 74.65 -0.26
CA GLN A 900 73.07 76.05 -0.01
C GLN A 900 74.39 76.20 0.76
N LEU A 901 74.71 75.27 1.67
CA LEU A 901 75.93 75.34 2.49
C LEU A 901 77.17 74.86 1.72
N GLU A 902 77.01 73.93 0.77
CA GLU A 902 78.03 73.58 -0.21
C GLU A 902 78.27 74.73 -1.18
N ARG A 903 77.22 75.38 -1.69
CA ARG A 903 77.36 76.57 -2.53
C ARG A 903 78.08 77.72 -1.81
N ARG A 904 77.79 77.96 -0.52
CA ARG A 904 78.50 78.97 0.28
C ARG A 904 79.98 78.63 0.53
N LYS A 905 80.35 77.36 0.62
CA LYS A 905 81.77 76.96 0.71
C LYS A 905 82.52 77.32 -0.57
N LEU A 906 81.93 77.03 -1.74
CA LEU A 906 82.48 77.43 -3.04
C LEU A 906 82.60 78.96 -3.14
N GLU A 907 81.54 79.70 -2.79
CA GLU A 907 81.57 81.18 -2.77
C GLU A 907 82.66 81.74 -1.81
N ASP A 908 82.94 81.09 -0.67
CA ASP A 908 83.96 81.55 0.30
C ASP A 908 85.39 81.10 -0.07
N GLU A 909 85.55 79.99 -0.79
CA GLU A 909 86.82 79.58 -1.40
C GLU A 909 87.19 80.49 -2.58
N GLU A 910 86.22 80.86 -3.43
CA GLU A 910 86.38 81.93 -4.42
C GLU A 910 86.79 83.25 -3.75
N LYS A 911 86.09 83.70 -2.69
CA LYS A 911 86.45 84.94 -1.98
C LYS A 911 87.88 84.89 -1.41
N ARG A 912 88.37 83.72 -0.95
CA ARG A 912 89.75 83.55 -0.49
C ARG A 912 90.76 83.66 -1.64
N MET A 913 90.49 83.01 -2.77
CA MET A 913 91.30 83.15 -3.99
C MET A 913 91.32 84.61 -4.48
N MET A 914 90.15 85.26 -4.52
CA MET A 914 90.03 86.66 -4.92
C MET A 914 90.67 87.62 -3.92
N GLN A 915 90.71 87.31 -2.62
CA GLN A 915 91.44 88.11 -1.63
C GLN A 915 92.97 87.97 -1.77
N GLN A 916 93.49 86.77 -2.08
CA GLN A 916 94.91 86.59 -2.41
C GLN A 916 95.26 87.34 -3.70
N GLU A 917 94.42 87.24 -4.73
CA GLU A 917 94.62 87.94 -5.99
C GLU A 917 94.49 89.47 -5.84
N GLN A 918 93.57 89.97 -5.01
CA GLN A 918 93.48 91.39 -4.63
C GLN A 918 94.70 91.84 -3.82
N HIS A 919 95.27 91.01 -2.94
CA HIS A 919 96.51 91.34 -2.25
C HIS A 919 97.67 91.47 -3.26
N PHE A 920 97.74 90.56 -4.23
CA PHE A 920 98.70 90.60 -5.33
C PHE A 920 98.51 91.84 -6.23
N LYS A 921 97.25 92.24 -6.48
CA LYS A 921 96.90 93.49 -7.21
C LYS A 921 97.26 94.75 -6.42
N ARG A 922 97.05 94.81 -5.09
CA ARG A 922 97.49 95.94 -4.24
C ARG A 922 99.01 96.13 -4.30
N VAL A 923 99.77 95.04 -4.25
CA VAL A 923 101.24 95.04 -4.44
C VAL A 923 101.66 95.53 -5.84
N LYS A 924 100.79 95.41 -6.84
CA LYS A 924 101.04 95.77 -8.25
C LYS A 924 100.62 97.20 -8.62
N GLU A 925 99.55 97.73 -8.03
CA GLU A 925 98.97 99.04 -8.41
C GLU A 925 99.45 100.21 -7.55
N GLN A 926 99.96 99.96 -6.32
CA GLN A 926 100.60 100.99 -5.50
C GLN A 926 101.88 101.59 -6.17
N TRP A 927 102.34 101.00 -7.28
CA TRP A 927 103.52 101.38 -8.04
C TRP A 927 103.32 102.50 -9.09
N LYS A 928 102.08 102.91 -9.42
CA LYS A 928 101.84 103.98 -10.42
C LYS A 928 100.76 104.98 -10.02
N SER A 929 101.18 105.95 -9.21
CA SER A 929 100.43 107.16 -8.86
C SER A 929 100.24 108.11 -10.05
N THR A 930 99.30 107.81 -10.95
CA THR A 930 98.80 108.76 -11.98
C THR A 930 97.35 108.46 -12.33
N ALA A 931 96.50 109.50 -12.36
CA ALA A 931 95.12 109.44 -12.82
C ALA A 931 95.02 109.74 -14.34
N PRO A 932 93.83 109.83 -14.99
CA PRO A 932 92.48 109.33 -14.64
C PRO A 932 91.74 108.57 -15.78
N ALA A 933 90.71 107.80 -15.39
CA ALA A 933 89.44 107.47 -16.08
C ALA A 933 89.30 107.39 -17.64
N LYS A 934 88.78 106.24 -18.14
CA LYS A 934 87.82 106.18 -19.29
C LYS A 934 87.06 104.82 -19.38
N ARG A 935 86.01 104.79 -20.23
CA ARG A 935 84.84 103.86 -20.29
C ARG A 935 85.06 102.47 -20.98
N ARG A 936 84.19 101.49 -20.59
CA ARG A 936 83.25 100.64 -21.42
C ARG A 936 83.46 99.10 -21.68
N GLU A 937 82.44 98.33 -21.23
CA GLU A 937 81.66 97.21 -21.87
C GLU A 937 82.21 95.78 -22.18
N ARG A 938 81.31 94.76 -21.97
CA ARG A 938 81.33 93.30 -22.34
C ARG A 938 82.39 92.35 -21.69
N SER A 939 82.27 91.00 -21.64
CA SER A 939 81.17 89.98 -21.49
C SER A 939 81.80 88.52 -21.49
N GLU A 940 81.20 87.30 -21.53
CA GLU A 940 79.83 86.66 -21.53
C GLU A 940 79.99 85.09 -21.24
N ILE A 941 78.98 84.36 -20.71
CA ILE A 941 78.58 82.91 -20.95
C ILE A 941 79.24 81.64 -20.26
N ASP A 942 78.40 80.89 -19.49
CA ASP A 942 77.94 79.45 -19.40
C ASP A 942 78.75 78.13 -19.06
N ASP A 943 78.12 77.31 -18.17
CA ASP A 943 77.75 75.84 -18.09
C ASP A 943 78.67 74.57 -17.88
N ASP A 944 78.20 73.72 -16.93
CA ASP A 944 77.99 72.22 -16.86
C ASP A 944 79.12 71.14 -17.09
N GLU A 945 79.04 69.85 -16.64
CA GLU A 945 78.02 69.03 -15.90
C GLU A 945 78.65 67.87 -15.05
N ALA A 946 77.95 67.30 -14.04
CA ALA A 946 78.29 66.05 -13.28
C ALA A 946 77.11 65.57 -12.37
N GLY A 947 76.99 64.37 -11.78
CA GLY A 947 77.77 63.09 -11.73
C GLY A 947 77.40 62.25 -10.47
N ASN A 948 77.42 60.89 -10.46
CA ASN A 948 76.87 60.08 -9.31
C ASN A 948 77.52 58.68 -9.00
N SER A 949 77.72 58.33 -7.70
CA SER A 949 78.24 57.04 -7.14
C SER A 949 78.15 56.99 -5.57
N GLU A 950 78.19 55.90 -4.76
CA GLU A 950 78.01 54.42 -4.94
C GLU A 950 77.93 53.58 -3.60
N LYS A 951 77.38 52.35 -3.68
CA LYS A 951 77.71 51.06 -2.96
C LYS A 951 77.72 50.84 -1.40
N ARG A 952 76.81 49.93 -0.94
CA ARG A 952 77.01 48.59 -0.26
C ARG A 952 77.58 48.34 1.19
N ARG A 953 76.77 47.58 1.99
CA ARG A 953 76.99 46.25 2.70
C ARG A 953 77.57 46.06 4.14
N ARG A 954 77.06 44.98 4.80
CA ARG A 954 77.49 44.23 6.06
C ARG A 954 77.17 44.97 7.39
N LYS A 955 76.92 44.38 8.59
CA LYS A 955 76.95 43.02 9.24
C LYS A 955 76.08 43.10 10.55
N GLY A 956 75.64 42.08 11.32
CA GLY A 956 75.58 40.61 11.24
C GLY A 956 76.07 39.83 12.51
N GLY A 957 75.19 39.32 13.41
CA GLY A 957 75.57 38.54 14.64
C GLY A 957 74.41 37.94 15.49
N LYS A 958 74.69 36.93 16.37
CA LYS A 958 73.71 36.05 17.08
C LYS A 958 73.63 36.23 18.63
N ARG A 959 72.49 35.77 19.20
CA ARG A 959 72.30 34.95 20.45
C ARG A 959 72.03 35.57 21.86
N ARG A 960 71.01 34.98 22.52
CA ARG A 960 70.83 34.68 23.98
C ARG A 960 70.61 35.83 25.00
N LYS A 961 69.49 35.74 25.73
CA LYS A 961 69.47 35.31 27.16
C LYS A 961 68.11 34.76 27.62
N LYS A 962 68.02 34.36 28.90
CA LYS A 962 66.90 33.65 29.54
C LYS A 962 66.78 34.12 31.02
N ASP A 963 65.68 33.73 31.66
CA ASP A 963 65.42 33.65 33.11
C ASP A 963 65.12 34.95 33.87
N ARG A 964 63.92 35.02 34.49
CA ARG A 964 63.76 34.91 35.95
C ARG A 964 62.31 34.61 36.40
N LYS A 965 62.14 34.26 37.68
CA LYS A 965 60.89 33.77 38.31
C LYS A 965 60.22 34.82 39.21
N GLY A 966 58.89 34.94 39.14
CA GLY A 966 57.97 34.28 40.10
C GLY A 966 57.38 35.06 41.29
N LYS A 967 56.07 34.81 41.52
CA LYS A 967 55.20 35.23 42.66
C LYS A 967 54.89 36.74 42.73
N SER A 968 53.74 37.23 43.22
CA SER A 968 52.37 36.72 43.54
C SER A 968 51.53 37.98 43.95
N HIS A 969 50.19 38.10 43.95
CA HIS A 969 49.12 37.27 44.54
C HIS A 969 47.76 38.03 44.40
N TYR A 970 46.67 37.44 43.87
CA TYR A 970 45.24 37.89 43.94
C TYR A 970 44.92 39.32 43.35
N GLU A 971 43.71 39.70 42.89
CA GLU A 971 42.36 39.10 42.87
C GLU A 971 41.53 39.60 41.63
N THR A 972 40.49 38.85 41.24
CA THR A 972 39.26 39.17 40.44
C THR A 972 39.16 40.26 39.33
N GLU A 973 38.60 39.81 38.19
CA GLU A 973 37.51 40.40 37.36
C GLU A 973 37.75 41.45 36.24
N GLU A 974 36.71 41.53 35.38
CA GLU A 974 36.40 42.40 34.21
C GLU A 974 37.31 42.40 32.94
N ALA A 975 36.86 41.61 31.95
CA ALA A 975 36.37 42.02 30.61
C ALA A 975 37.18 42.89 29.61
N ASP A 976 36.84 42.67 28.32
CA ASP A 976 36.89 43.59 27.17
C ASP A 976 38.24 44.11 26.60
N ASN A 977 38.39 43.90 25.28
CA ASN A 977 38.74 44.88 24.24
C ASN A 977 39.99 45.81 24.37
N ASP A 978 40.66 46.26 23.31
CA ASP A 978 40.27 46.31 21.89
C ASP A 978 41.51 46.47 20.98
N MET A 979 41.23 46.44 19.67
CA MET A 979 41.96 47.04 18.54
C MET A 979 43.12 48.00 18.81
N MET A 980 44.16 47.88 17.97
CA MET A 980 44.84 48.98 17.26
C MET A 980 45.63 48.37 16.07
N ASP A 981 45.81 49.03 14.92
CA ASP A 981 45.46 50.41 14.54
C ASP A 981 45.33 50.58 13.00
N ASP A 982 45.07 51.82 12.57
CA ASP A 982 45.66 52.48 11.37
C ASP A 982 45.21 52.16 9.92
N GLN A 983 45.21 53.13 8.96
CA GLN A 983 45.14 54.63 9.02
C GLN A 983 44.95 55.23 7.58
N GLU A 984 44.91 56.58 7.48
CA GLU A 984 45.22 57.43 6.30
C GLU A 984 44.26 57.40 5.06
N LEU A 985 44.08 58.41 4.18
CA LEU A 985 44.41 59.86 4.01
C LEU A 985 43.48 60.36 2.84
N ASP A 986 43.05 61.62 2.64
CA ASP A 986 43.03 62.87 3.42
C ASP A 986 42.03 63.90 2.81
N ASN A 987 42.00 65.13 3.34
CA ASN A 987 41.79 66.49 2.79
C ASN A 987 41.63 66.72 1.25
N GLU A 988 41.10 67.83 0.69
CA GLU A 988 40.69 69.20 1.11
C GLU A 988 39.74 69.78 -0.02
N ASP A 989 39.00 70.91 0.03
CA ASP A 989 38.76 72.01 0.99
C ASP A 989 37.34 72.65 0.77
N ASN A 990 37.06 73.75 1.49
CA ASN A 990 35.94 74.69 1.53
C ASN A 990 35.60 75.47 0.21
N ASN A 991 34.44 76.18 0.02
CA ASN A 991 33.11 76.24 0.66
C ASN A 991 32.21 77.32 -0.05
N ILE A 992 30.92 77.40 0.32
CA ILE A 992 29.95 78.53 0.18
C ILE A 992 29.15 78.70 -1.13
N ASN A 993 27.92 78.14 -1.10
CA ASN A 993 26.66 78.67 -1.68
C ASN A 993 26.49 78.75 -3.23
N TYR A 994 25.27 78.80 -3.80
CA TYR A 994 23.91 78.93 -3.23
C TYR A 994 22.85 78.21 -4.11
N ARG A 995 21.83 77.62 -3.45
CA ARG A 995 20.40 77.61 -3.86
C ARG A 995 19.84 76.68 -4.97
N GLU A 996 18.99 75.76 -4.52
CA GLU A 996 17.63 75.40 -4.99
C GLU A 996 17.33 74.97 -6.45
N SER A 997 16.85 73.72 -6.54
CA SER A 997 15.56 73.28 -7.16
C SER A 997 15.51 72.70 -8.58
N HIS A 998 14.48 71.84 -8.74
CA HIS A 998 14.07 71.00 -9.88
C HIS A 998 14.98 69.79 -10.22
N SER A 999 14.57 68.51 -10.13
CA SER A 999 13.30 67.74 -10.15
C SER A 999 12.97 67.10 -11.50
N GLN A 1000 12.70 65.79 -11.47
CA GLN A 1000 12.09 64.98 -12.55
C GLN A 1000 13.00 64.80 -13.81
N MET A 1001 12.94 63.68 -14.54
CA MET A 1001 12.11 62.47 -14.42
C MET A 1001 12.78 61.26 -15.10
N ASN A 1002 12.15 60.09 -15.00
CA ASN A 1002 12.39 58.86 -15.78
C ASN A 1002 13.74 58.13 -15.57
N ASP A 1003 13.87 56.85 -15.90
CA ASP A 1003 12.96 55.69 -15.71
C ASP A 1003 13.75 54.41 -16.04
N GLN A 1004 13.45 53.33 -15.33
CA GLN A 1004 13.68 51.91 -15.68
C GLN A 1004 15.13 51.38 -15.89
N ASP A 1005 15.40 50.25 -15.21
CA ASP A 1005 15.64 48.90 -15.77
C ASP A 1005 16.51 48.77 -17.06
N ASP A 1006 17.47 47.86 -17.19
CA ASP A 1006 17.99 46.83 -16.27
C ASP A 1006 19.37 46.29 -16.77
N ASP A 1007 19.73 45.06 -16.39
CA ASP A 1007 20.72 44.12 -16.96
C ASP A 1007 22.15 44.09 -16.36
N VAL A 1008 22.48 42.91 -15.79
CA VAL A 1008 23.84 42.46 -15.45
C VAL A 1008 24.01 40.99 -15.82
N GLU A 1009 24.66 40.73 -16.96
CA GLU A 1009 25.47 39.53 -17.21
C GLU A 1009 26.96 39.94 -17.09
N GLY A 1010 27.93 39.10 -16.71
CA GLY A 1010 27.92 37.70 -16.29
C GLY A 1010 29.38 37.20 -16.13
N ASN A 1011 29.58 35.90 -15.85
CA ASN A 1011 30.86 35.16 -15.86
C ASN A 1011 31.93 35.54 -14.79
N ASP A 1012 32.89 34.68 -14.39
CA ASP A 1012 33.24 33.30 -14.79
C ASP A 1012 33.94 32.48 -13.66
N GLN A 1013 33.97 31.14 -13.82
CA GLN A 1013 35.03 30.09 -13.53
C GLN A 1013 36.19 30.34 -12.51
N ASP A 1014 36.92 29.39 -11.87
CA ASP A 1014 36.98 27.90 -11.69
C ASP A 1014 38.08 27.59 -10.62
N ALA A 1015 38.46 26.38 -10.13
CA ALA A 1015 37.86 25.04 -9.88
C ALA A 1015 38.91 24.12 -9.18
N LEU A 1016 38.58 22.83 -8.91
CA LEU A 1016 39.45 21.68 -8.51
C LEU A 1016 40.08 21.69 -7.08
N ALA A 1017 39.85 20.67 -6.23
CA ALA A 1017 40.64 19.42 -5.98
C ALA A 1017 41.84 19.62 -5.00
N GLU A 1018 42.37 18.65 -4.22
CA GLU A 1018 42.23 17.18 -4.09
C GLU A 1018 42.39 16.76 -2.59
N ALA A 1019 42.65 15.49 -2.20
CA ALA A 1019 42.49 15.01 -0.80
C ALA A 1019 43.57 14.03 -0.22
N GLY A 1020 43.64 13.97 1.13
CA GLY A 1020 44.40 12.98 1.96
C GLY A 1020 45.66 13.54 2.67
N LEU A 1021 46.19 12.96 3.77
CA LEU A 1021 45.74 11.96 4.76
C LEU A 1021 46.77 11.95 5.96
N GLU A 1022 46.56 11.10 7.00
CA GLU A 1022 47.51 10.75 8.12
C GLU A 1022 47.85 11.84 9.20
N ASP A 1023 48.31 11.54 10.43
CA ASP A 1023 47.85 10.56 11.47
C ASP A 1023 48.46 10.83 12.90
N SER A 1024 47.91 10.17 13.94
CA SER A 1024 48.49 9.80 15.27
C SER A 1024 49.12 10.81 16.30
N ASP A 1025 48.35 11.14 17.36
CA ASP A 1025 48.48 10.81 18.82
C ASP A 1025 49.78 10.67 19.69
N ALA A 1026 49.55 10.80 21.02
CA ALA A 1026 50.26 10.20 22.21
C ALA A 1026 51.55 10.89 22.81
N GLU A 1027 51.88 10.88 24.13
CA GLU A 1027 51.22 10.41 25.39
C GLU A 1027 51.87 11.01 26.70
N ASP A 1028 51.42 10.57 27.90
CA ASP A 1028 51.98 10.70 29.30
C ASP A 1028 52.09 12.11 29.97
N GLU A 1029 52.03 12.36 31.29
CA GLU A 1029 51.79 11.66 32.60
C GLU A 1029 51.50 12.79 33.67
N ALA A 1030 51.05 12.65 34.94
CA ALA A 1030 50.08 11.80 35.68
C ALA A 1030 49.94 12.36 37.14
N GLY A 1031 49.04 11.82 38.00
CA GLY A 1031 49.02 12.14 39.46
C GLY A 1031 47.70 11.88 40.23
N VAL A 1032 47.77 11.32 41.45
CA VAL A 1032 46.66 10.81 42.32
C VAL A 1032 47.14 10.72 43.81
N PRO A 1033 46.39 10.30 44.88
CA PRO A 1033 45.07 9.60 44.97
C PRO A 1033 44.08 10.03 46.12
N SER A 1034 42.94 9.31 46.21
CA SER A 1034 42.23 8.85 47.45
C SER A 1034 41.20 9.76 48.18
N SER A 1035 40.26 9.26 49.02
CA SER A 1035 39.50 7.97 49.03
C SER A 1035 38.42 7.91 50.14
N ASN A 1036 37.32 7.16 49.92
CA ASN A 1036 36.43 6.39 50.84
C ASN A 1036 34.97 6.38 50.31
N ALA A 1037 34.03 5.48 50.62
CA ALA A 1037 33.95 4.04 50.98
C ALA A 1037 32.48 3.78 51.44
N GLY A 1038 31.79 2.65 51.21
CA GLY A 1038 32.06 1.41 50.47
C GLY A 1038 31.04 0.29 50.84
N ARG A 1039 31.27 -0.97 50.38
CA ARG A 1039 30.45 -2.22 50.55
C ARG A 1039 29.25 -2.32 49.58
N ARG A 1040 28.81 -3.47 49.01
CA ARG A 1040 29.22 -4.91 48.88
C ARG A 1040 28.32 -5.55 47.76
N ARG A 1041 28.41 -6.80 47.24
CA ARG A 1041 29.15 -8.06 47.53
C ARG A 1041 29.22 -9.00 46.27
N ALA A 1042 30.19 -9.92 46.23
CA ALA A 1042 30.22 -11.35 45.80
C ALA A 1042 29.00 -12.03 45.08
N THR A 1043 29.12 -13.06 44.20
CA THR A 1043 30.30 -13.87 43.68
C THR A 1043 29.95 -14.86 42.53
N TRP A 1044 30.77 -14.88 41.46
CA TRP A 1044 31.46 -16.03 40.78
C TRP A 1044 30.73 -17.13 39.94
N SER A 1045 31.56 -17.86 39.14
CA SER A 1045 31.33 -18.99 38.19
C SER A 1045 30.75 -18.54 36.81
N GLU A 1046 31.46 -18.60 35.66
CA GLU A 1046 32.05 -19.74 34.87
C GLU A 1046 31.00 -20.51 34.03
N SER A 1047 31.31 -21.13 32.87
CA SER A 1047 32.15 -20.77 31.70
C SER A 1047 31.87 -21.79 30.58
N GLU A 1048 32.04 -21.40 29.30
CA GLU A 1048 32.32 -22.31 28.15
C GLU A 1048 31.21 -23.38 27.78
N ASP A 1049 31.16 -23.99 26.58
CA ASP A 1049 32.00 -23.84 25.38
C ASP A 1049 31.27 -24.19 24.04
N ASP A 1050 32.04 -24.01 22.96
CA ASP A 1050 32.06 -24.77 21.69
C ASP A 1050 31.25 -24.35 20.43
N GLU A 1051 31.94 -24.50 19.28
CA GLU A 1051 31.55 -24.12 17.90
C GLU A 1051 31.09 -25.41 17.12
N PRO A 1052 31.29 -25.72 15.79
CA PRO A 1052 32.27 -25.18 14.82
C PRO A 1052 31.91 -25.03 13.30
N MET A 1053 32.65 -24.13 12.62
CA MET A 1053 33.30 -24.28 11.29
C MET A 1053 32.58 -24.26 9.90
N HIS A 1054 33.16 -23.44 9.00
CA HIS A 1054 33.46 -23.65 7.54
C HIS A 1054 32.32 -23.72 6.47
N THR A 1055 32.21 -22.82 5.48
CA THR A 1055 33.14 -22.61 4.32
C THR A 1055 32.74 -21.34 3.54
N GLN A 1056 33.64 -20.38 3.28
CA GLN A 1056 34.38 -20.15 2.01
C GLN A 1056 33.61 -20.26 0.67
N GLY A 1057 33.63 -19.17 -0.14
CA GLY A 1057 33.03 -19.17 -1.49
C GLY A 1057 33.04 -17.81 -2.24
N LYS A 1058 34.17 -17.12 -2.36
CA LYS A 1058 34.27 -15.88 -3.16
C LYS A 1058 34.37 -16.17 -4.67
N SER A 1059 33.64 -15.43 -5.51
CA SER A 1059 34.23 -14.62 -6.60
C SER A 1059 33.18 -13.82 -7.39
N ARG A 1060 33.65 -12.71 -7.99
CA ARG A 1060 32.98 -11.81 -8.94
C ARG A 1060 34.05 -11.36 -9.93
N LEU A 1061 33.69 -11.17 -11.20
CA LEU A 1061 34.34 -10.47 -12.34
C LEU A 1061 33.79 -11.13 -13.62
N GLU A 1062 32.99 -10.46 -14.45
CA GLU A 1062 33.39 -9.49 -15.49
C GLU A 1062 34.16 -10.11 -16.68
N ARG A 1063 33.55 -10.09 -17.88
CA ARG A 1063 33.91 -9.12 -18.93
C ARG A 1063 32.95 -9.11 -20.12
N GLU A 1064 33.01 -8.04 -20.92
CA GLU A 1064 32.31 -7.88 -22.20
C GLU A 1064 33.00 -8.73 -23.31
N ASN A 1065 32.42 -9.02 -24.48
CA ASN A 1065 32.21 -8.03 -25.54
C ASN A 1065 31.54 -8.60 -26.83
N SER A 1066 30.83 -7.70 -27.53
CA SER A 1066 30.71 -7.57 -29.00
C SER A 1066 30.14 -8.68 -29.93
N ALA A 1067 29.35 -8.21 -30.91
CA ALA A 1067 28.96 -8.83 -32.20
C ALA A 1067 28.03 -10.08 -32.16
N GLY A 1068 27.16 -10.31 -33.15
CA GLY A 1068 26.75 -9.42 -34.26
C GLY A 1068 26.29 -10.18 -35.53
N LEU A 1069 25.41 -9.53 -36.30
CA LEU A 1069 24.88 -9.90 -37.64
C LEU A 1069 23.83 -11.04 -37.73
N GLU A 1070 22.81 -10.75 -38.56
CA GLU A 1070 22.04 -11.63 -39.48
C GLU A 1070 21.31 -12.89 -38.91
N GLY A 1071 20.04 -13.16 -39.25
CA GLY A 1071 19.10 -12.42 -40.12
C GLY A 1071 17.83 -13.23 -40.45
N SER A 1072 17.19 -12.90 -41.58
CA SER A 1072 16.01 -13.54 -42.22
C SER A 1072 14.62 -13.31 -41.62
N ASP A 1073 13.72 -12.90 -42.52
CA ASP A 1073 12.27 -12.71 -42.36
C ASP A 1073 11.50 -14.04 -42.27
N GLY A 1074 10.23 -13.99 -41.83
CA GLY A 1074 9.34 -15.16 -41.81
C GLY A 1074 7.86 -14.78 -41.72
N GLU A 1075 7.16 -14.76 -42.85
CA GLU A 1075 5.74 -14.37 -42.95
C GLU A 1075 4.75 -15.43 -42.42
N ILE A 1076 3.67 -14.93 -41.81
CA ILE A 1076 2.27 -15.39 -41.97
C ILE A 1076 1.99 -16.90 -41.84
N ARG A 1077 1.44 -17.31 -40.69
CA ARG A 1077 0.06 -17.86 -40.62
C ARG A 1077 -0.54 -17.89 -39.22
#